data_AF-A0A9E2QUZ8-F1
#
_entry.id   AF-A0A9E2QUZ8-F1
#
_cell.length_a   1.000
_cell.length_b   1.000
_cell.length_c   1.000
_cell.angle_alpha   90.00
_cell.angle_beta   90.00
_cell.angle_gamma   90.00
#
_symmetry.space_group_name_H-M   'P 1'
#
loop_
_entity.id
_entity.type
_entity.pdbx_description
1 polymer ?
#
loop_
_entity_poly.entity_id
_entity_poly.type
_entity_poly.pdbx_seq_one_letter_code
_entity_poly.pdbx_strand_id
1 'polypeptide(L)'
;VGSRNFAQIYAENTGTQTIRGVKALTLTGGASGGTTAENNSAFIQTAAGAQSVSAASLAMTGGSGGTNNYALISAGSGNAATQAVSITGNASLLGGTGGQGNYAAIVGQGQTLSVGGDLSLRGQSGGQVTGGSGSGTRIGASNISGATAAADLALTVGGSLSLTGGSAARAGAGLSNNESSLQPLNLNLTVGRDITLTAGSAADAPVGIGRYGTNTVASGNVTINAVNGNLSTGAGTGLNPGGTLTVNARTLDLAGSASGTSVALSGSAGALLRSGTTITAREGGANPLIVDAGGGAFVNQAGTGVFSIPSGTRWLVYSNNPDADTLGGLVPDFKQYGAFYGITQPTGTGNGALYRQSQTQPSDAPTNVTTVAVASAVTAVAIPTQMSTPTRGRVLDAVPALAGTTTTGGVEEITATDAAAGSTGSGSTASGSGGTAQVAFRSVSAGQMTRAELQTLLAARAEYKKKVFASAINSLEVNPALADVRACENEAELDQGNCLVTEELKKEIQEAREVRKLARESRRAVRQAAVPEIERKVAVLIGNDNYADRNIPTLENAGADAKAVGQLLQETLGYDTVLLTDATKQAVIRTLNRLALETGPNDSVIIYYAGHGEAIENGKTGYWIMNDSTADRPQSWLSNGDISRLLGRISAKQLMLVSDSCFSGAFAGGERVTRPTAADAKSLLGRKAAVVMSSGGNEPVSDDGREGHSSFAWHFMDLLRKVNDWNLGVSVFETLKTEVSKDVPQTPQYGASRFAGHEGNTDYLFERREVEKTKP
;
A
#
# COMPACT_ATOMS: atom_id res chain seq x y z
N VAL A 1 27.78 25.86 -36.12
CA VAL A 1 28.62 25.44 -37.27
C VAL A 1 30.03 25.31 -36.74
N GLY A 2 30.69 24.17 -36.93
CA GLY A 2 31.98 23.85 -36.28
C GLY A 2 31.85 22.60 -35.41
N SER A 3 32.72 22.42 -34.42
CA SER A 3 32.65 21.33 -33.44
C SER A 3 32.26 21.82 -32.04
N ARG A 4 32.01 20.89 -31.10
CA ARG A 4 31.70 21.16 -29.67
C ARG A 4 30.47 22.04 -29.45
N ASN A 5 29.41 21.80 -30.23
CA ASN A 5 28.18 22.62 -30.21
C ASN A 5 27.17 22.04 -29.19
N PHE A 6 27.59 21.76 -27.96
CA PHE A 6 26.75 21.09 -26.95
C PHE A 6 26.41 21.98 -25.75
N ALA A 7 25.24 21.73 -25.16
CA ALA A 7 24.78 22.32 -23.90
C ALA A 7 24.83 21.26 -22.79
N GLN A 8 25.74 21.40 -21.83
CA GLN A 8 26.00 20.37 -20.81
C GLN A 8 25.86 20.88 -19.37
N ILE A 9 25.34 20.01 -18.51
CA ILE A 9 25.65 19.97 -17.07
C ILE A 9 26.56 18.74 -16.89
N TYR A 10 27.83 18.96 -16.59
CA TYR A 10 28.83 17.89 -16.54
C TYR A 10 29.62 17.91 -15.23
N ALA A 11 29.84 16.74 -14.64
CA ALA A 11 30.71 16.51 -13.50
C ALA A 11 31.80 15.50 -13.89
N GLU A 12 33.05 15.95 -13.97
CA GLU A 12 34.17 15.19 -14.54
C GLU A 12 35.00 14.43 -13.49
N ASN A 13 35.07 14.96 -12.27
CA ASN A 13 35.89 14.46 -11.17
C ASN A 13 35.01 13.90 -10.04
N THR A 14 35.58 13.04 -9.19
CA THR A 14 34.97 12.30 -8.06
C THR A 14 34.30 13.15 -6.96
N GLY A 15 34.23 14.47 -7.10
CA GLY A 15 33.55 15.37 -6.16
C GLY A 15 32.02 15.35 -6.30
N THR A 16 31.37 16.19 -5.51
CA THR A 16 29.90 16.34 -5.52
C THR A 16 29.49 17.59 -6.31
N GLN A 17 28.66 17.43 -7.34
CA GLN A 17 27.98 18.53 -8.02
C GLN A 17 26.52 18.62 -7.54
N THR A 18 26.04 19.82 -7.23
CA THR A 18 24.65 20.02 -6.78
C THR A 18 24.06 21.29 -7.40
N ILE A 19 22.93 21.14 -8.09
CA ILE A 19 22.15 22.20 -8.71
C ILE A 19 20.76 22.18 -8.09
N ARG A 20 20.28 23.31 -7.56
CA ARG A 20 19.00 23.44 -6.86
C ARG A 20 18.37 24.81 -7.12
N GLY A 21 17.07 24.95 -6.82
CA GLY A 21 16.34 26.23 -6.91
C GLY A 21 15.96 26.66 -8.33
N VAL A 22 16.15 25.79 -9.33
CA VAL A 22 15.93 26.12 -10.75
C VAL A 22 14.43 26.06 -11.09
N LYS A 23 13.83 27.18 -11.54
CA LYS A 23 12.42 27.20 -11.96
C LYS A 23 12.19 26.45 -13.28
N ALA A 24 13.08 26.61 -14.24
CA ALA A 24 13.07 25.87 -15.50
C ALA A 24 14.50 25.60 -15.95
N LEU A 25 14.80 24.35 -16.29
CA LEU A 25 16.07 23.94 -16.84
C LEU A 25 15.88 23.62 -18.34
N THR A 26 16.60 24.33 -19.20
CA THR A 26 16.54 24.13 -20.66
C THR A 26 17.95 23.97 -21.22
N LEU A 27 18.19 22.86 -21.91
CA LEU A 27 19.46 22.56 -22.59
C LEU A 27 19.19 22.25 -24.07
N THR A 28 19.87 22.95 -24.97
CA THR A 28 19.64 22.83 -26.42
C THR A 28 20.98 22.71 -27.16
N GLY A 29 21.16 21.65 -27.93
CA GLY A 29 22.31 21.47 -28.82
C GLY A 29 22.31 22.46 -29.98
N GLY A 30 23.46 22.65 -30.63
CA GLY A 30 23.63 23.64 -31.68
C GLY A 30 22.89 23.36 -32.98
N ALA A 31 22.68 24.42 -33.76
CA ALA A 31 21.96 24.36 -35.03
C ALA A 31 22.60 23.40 -36.05
N SER A 32 23.94 23.25 -36.02
CA SER A 32 24.68 22.34 -36.88
C SER A 32 26.13 22.15 -36.40
N GLY A 33 26.62 20.90 -36.36
CA GLY A 33 28.04 20.61 -36.23
C GLY A 33 28.36 19.27 -35.59
N GLY A 34 29.57 19.19 -35.02
CA GLY A 34 30.08 18.00 -34.36
C GLY A 34 30.83 17.06 -35.30
N THR A 35 31.84 16.41 -34.74
CA THR A 35 32.53 15.23 -35.28
C THR A 35 32.39 14.11 -34.26
N THR A 36 32.85 12.90 -34.57
CA THR A 36 32.94 11.81 -33.59
C THR A 36 33.73 12.25 -32.35
N ALA A 37 33.12 12.11 -31.17
CA ALA A 37 33.58 12.61 -29.87
C ALA A 37 33.47 14.13 -29.59
N GLU A 38 33.18 14.99 -30.57
CA GLU A 38 32.98 16.43 -30.31
C GLU A 38 31.52 16.88 -30.17
N ASN A 39 30.56 16.11 -30.70
CA ASN A 39 29.11 16.18 -30.41
C ASN A 39 28.35 17.49 -30.78
N ASN A 40 27.02 17.37 -30.82
CA ASN A 40 26.07 18.46 -31.05
C ASN A 40 24.80 18.27 -30.18
N SER A 41 24.98 18.09 -28.88
CA SER A 41 24.00 17.47 -27.97
C SER A 41 23.56 18.36 -26.80
N ALA A 42 22.50 17.95 -26.11
CA ALA A 42 22.11 18.47 -24.80
C ALA A 42 22.27 17.35 -23.75
N PHE A 43 23.04 17.56 -22.66
CA PHE A 43 23.22 16.49 -21.68
C PHE A 43 23.41 16.91 -20.22
N ILE A 44 23.02 16.01 -19.31
CA ILE A 44 23.25 16.07 -17.86
C ILE A 44 24.00 14.80 -17.48
N GLN A 45 25.29 14.90 -17.18
CA GLN A 45 26.15 13.74 -16.99
C GLN A 45 27.12 13.87 -15.82
N THR A 46 27.36 12.77 -15.12
CA THR A 46 28.52 12.58 -14.24
C THR A 46 29.43 11.49 -14.81
N ALA A 47 30.74 11.69 -14.76
CA ALA A 47 31.75 10.68 -15.11
C ALA A 47 32.17 9.87 -13.86
N ALA A 48 32.33 10.54 -12.73
CA ALA A 48 32.63 9.98 -11.42
C ALA A 48 32.07 10.91 -10.32
N GLY A 49 31.78 10.36 -9.14
CA GLY A 49 31.23 11.16 -8.03
C GLY A 49 29.72 11.41 -8.13
N ALA A 50 29.20 12.18 -7.18
CA ALA A 50 27.78 12.36 -6.96
C ALA A 50 27.24 13.63 -7.63
N GLN A 51 26.24 13.50 -8.50
CA GLN A 51 25.56 14.62 -9.15
C GLN A 51 24.09 14.69 -8.75
N SER A 52 23.67 15.81 -8.17
CA SER A 52 22.28 16.11 -7.82
C SER A 52 21.77 17.31 -8.59
N VAL A 53 20.65 17.16 -9.32
CA VAL A 53 20.02 18.24 -10.09
C VAL A 53 18.54 18.31 -9.73
N SER A 54 18.07 19.45 -9.21
CA SER A 54 16.65 19.71 -9.02
C SER A 54 16.16 20.98 -9.71
N ALA A 55 15.01 20.85 -10.38
CA ALA A 55 14.32 21.94 -11.07
C ALA A 55 12.80 21.76 -11.02
N ALA A 56 12.01 22.80 -11.26
CA ALA A 56 10.56 22.65 -11.36
C ALA A 56 10.07 22.20 -12.75
N SER A 57 10.91 22.31 -13.78
CA SER A 57 10.66 21.75 -15.12
C SER A 57 11.97 21.49 -15.87
N LEU A 58 11.96 20.53 -16.80
CA LEU A 58 13.11 20.15 -17.62
C LEU A 58 12.75 20.03 -19.12
N ALA A 59 13.54 20.68 -19.97
CA ALA A 59 13.51 20.51 -21.42
C ALA A 59 14.93 20.31 -21.96
N MET A 60 15.15 19.24 -22.71
CA MET A 60 16.43 18.92 -23.33
C MET A 60 16.23 18.61 -24.81
N THR A 61 16.96 19.27 -25.70
CA THR A 61 16.84 19.09 -27.16
C THR A 61 18.21 18.89 -27.78
N GLY A 62 18.41 17.79 -28.51
CA GLY A 62 19.61 17.59 -29.33
C GLY A 62 19.72 18.63 -30.45
N GLY A 63 20.91 18.81 -31.02
CA GLY A 63 21.12 19.75 -32.14
C GLY A 63 20.38 19.38 -33.42
N SER A 64 20.35 20.27 -34.41
CA SER A 64 19.53 20.08 -35.62
C SER A 64 20.28 19.59 -36.87
N GLY A 65 21.58 19.25 -36.78
CA GLY A 65 22.35 18.79 -37.92
C GLY A 65 23.83 18.51 -37.63
N GLY A 66 24.46 17.65 -38.43
CA GLY A 66 25.81 17.12 -38.16
C GLY A 66 25.74 15.78 -37.41
N THR A 67 26.65 15.50 -36.48
CA THR A 67 26.72 14.18 -35.81
C THR A 67 26.55 14.25 -34.29
N ASN A 68 26.02 13.16 -33.70
CA ASN A 68 25.77 13.01 -32.27
C ASN A 68 24.80 14.08 -31.73
N ASN A 69 23.65 14.24 -32.39
CA ASN A 69 22.62 15.22 -32.04
C ASN A 69 21.63 14.69 -30.99
N TYR A 70 22.12 14.30 -29.82
CA TYR A 70 21.31 13.63 -28.79
C TYR A 70 20.83 14.53 -27.64
N ALA A 71 19.78 14.11 -26.94
CA ALA A 71 19.47 14.51 -25.57
C ALA A 71 19.80 13.35 -24.61
N LEU A 72 20.61 13.57 -23.57
CA LEU A 72 21.12 12.50 -22.70
C LEU A 72 21.20 12.89 -21.22
N ILE A 73 20.57 12.12 -20.34
CA ILE A 73 20.88 12.10 -18.91
C ILE A 73 21.72 10.83 -18.66
N SER A 74 22.92 10.96 -18.09
CA SER A 74 23.81 9.80 -17.86
C SER A 74 24.55 9.79 -16.53
N ALA A 75 24.47 8.67 -15.81
CA ALA A 75 25.52 8.33 -14.83
C ALA A 75 26.74 7.74 -15.55
N GLY A 76 27.89 7.76 -14.87
CA GLY A 76 29.17 7.30 -15.40
C GLY A 76 29.32 5.78 -15.39
N SER A 77 30.37 5.27 -16.04
CA SER A 77 30.62 3.83 -16.21
C SER A 77 31.48 3.18 -15.11
N GLY A 78 31.66 3.85 -13.97
CA GLY A 78 32.46 3.36 -12.85
C GLY A 78 31.66 3.33 -11.55
N ASN A 79 31.95 2.34 -10.70
CA ASN A 79 31.22 1.96 -9.48
C ASN A 79 31.14 3.04 -8.36
N ALA A 80 31.47 4.30 -8.66
CA ALA A 80 31.46 5.45 -7.75
C ALA A 80 30.76 6.69 -8.35
N ALA A 81 30.09 6.56 -9.50
CA ALA A 81 29.22 7.59 -10.06
C ALA A 81 27.78 7.39 -9.56
N THR A 82 27.16 8.44 -9.01
CA THR A 82 25.72 8.42 -8.65
C THR A 82 25.03 9.66 -9.18
N GLN A 83 23.80 9.52 -9.66
CA GLN A 83 23.07 10.62 -10.30
C GLN A 83 21.62 10.69 -9.82
N ALA A 84 21.26 11.78 -9.14
CA ALA A 84 19.91 12.04 -8.65
C ALA A 84 19.31 13.25 -9.35
N VAL A 85 18.33 13.02 -10.23
CA VAL A 85 17.60 14.09 -10.94
C VAL A 85 16.17 14.15 -10.41
N SER A 86 15.73 15.33 -9.98
CA SER A 86 14.41 15.53 -9.36
C SER A 86 13.69 16.75 -9.94
N ILE A 87 12.68 16.47 -10.76
CA ILE A 87 11.87 17.48 -11.45
C ILE A 87 10.48 17.52 -10.80
N THR A 88 10.03 18.66 -10.27
CA THR A 88 8.72 18.69 -9.57
C THR A 88 7.52 18.79 -10.51
N GLY A 89 7.69 19.36 -11.70
CA GLY A 89 6.71 19.37 -12.79
C GLY A 89 7.10 18.41 -13.93
N ASN A 90 6.87 18.83 -15.17
CA ASN A 90 7.10 18.02 -16.37
C ASN A 90 8.58 17.98 -16.81
N ALA A 91 8.97 16.87 -17.42
CA ALA A 91 10.29 16.66 -18.01
C ALA A 91 10.19 16.17 -19.47
N SER A 92 11.02 16.72 -20.36
CA SER A 92 11.04 16.39 -21.78
C SER A 92 12.44 16.28 -22.35
N LEU A 93 12.71 15.20 -23.09
CA LEU A 93 13.97 14.97 -23.82
C LEU A 93 13.66 14.68 -25.30
N LEU A 94 14.25 15.46 -26.20
CA LEU A 94 14.05 15.40 -27.64
C LEU A 94 15.39 15.13 -28.34
N GLY A 95 15.46 14.09 -29.16
CA GLY A 95 16.56 13.90 -30.10
C GLY A 95 16.59 14.98 -31.18
N GLY A 96 17.69 15.10 -31.91
CA GLY A 96 17.88 16.12 -32.95
C GLY A 96 17.01 15.97 -34.20
N THR A 97 16.62 17.09 -34.81
CA THR A 97 15.73 17.10 -35.99
C THR A 97 16.38 16.62 -37.31
N GLY A 98 17.71 16.62 -37.39
CA GLY A 98 18.46 16.26 -38.60
C GLY A 98 19.92 15.91 -38.29
N GLY A 99 20.64 15.37 -39.29
CA GLY A 99 21.99 14.82 -39.09
C GLY A 99 22.01 13.34 -38.71
N GLN A 100 22.93 12.92 -37.84
CA GLN A 100 23.09 11.53 -37.37
C GLN A 100 23.15 11.41 -35.83
N GLY A 101 22.62 10.30 -35.29
CA GLY A 101 22.71 9.96 -33.86
C GLY A 101 21.68 10.70 -33.00
N ASN A 102 20.43 10.71 -33.45
CA ASN A 102 19.41 11.68 -33.03
C ASN A 102 18.46 11.12 -31.97
N TYR A 103 19.02 10.63 -30.87
CA TYR A 103 18.29 9.93 -29.81
C TYR A 103 17.95 10.80 -28.59
N ALA A 104 16.99 10.35 -27.78
CA ALA A 104 16.75 10.82 -26.42
C ALA A 104 17.02 9.68 -25.42
N ALA A 105 17.78 9.93 -24.34
CA ALA A 105 18.31 8.86 -23.49
C ALA A 105 18.42 9.22 -22.00
N ILE A 106 18.17 8.24 -21.13
CA ILE A 106 18.35 8.30 -19.68
C ILE A 106 19.04 6.99 -19.25
N VAL A 107 20.36 7.00 -19.01
CA VAL A 107 21.12 5.74 -18.83
C VAL A 107 22.19 5.77 -17.73
N GLY A 108 22.55 4.60 -17.20
CA GLY A 108 23.70 4.43 -16.31
C GLY A 108 23.44 3.48 -15.13
N GLN A 109 24.44 3.34 -14.27
CA GLN A 109 24.32 2.67 -12.96
C GLN A 109 23.99 3.71 -11.88
N GLY A 110 23.30 3.31 -10.81
CA GLY A 110 23.14 4.16 -9.61
C GLY A 110 22.41 5.48 -9.89
N GLN A 111 21.45 5.45 -10.81
CA GLN A 111 20.70 6.61 -11.25
C GLN A 111 19.27 6.56 -10.70
N THR A 112 18.85 7.67 -10.08
CA THR A 112 17.49 7.88 -9.58
C THR A 112 16.90 9.11 -10.25
N LEU A 113 15.83 8.90 -11.02
CA LEU A 113 15.07 9.99 -11.64
C LEU A 113 13.66 10.04 -11.06
N SER A 114 13.29 11.21 -10.55
CA SER A 114 11.92 11.54 -10.12
C SER A 114 11.38 12.70 -10.93
N VAL A 115 10.17 12.55 -11.47
CA VAL A 115 9.43 13.56 -12.22
C VAL A 115 8.02 13.65 -11.63
N GLY A 116 7.62 14.79 -11.06
CA GLY A 116 6.30 14.95 -10.43
C GLY A 116 5.15 15.06 -11.44
N GLY A 117 5.43 15.60 -12.62
CA GLY A 117 4.51 15.66 -13.76
C GLY A 117 4.73 14.55 -14.79
N ASP A 118 4.44 14.84 -16.05
CA ASP A 118 4.66 13.92 -17.18
C ASP A 118 6.15 13.86 -17.59
N LEU A 119 6.62 12.67 -17.99
CA LEU A 119 7.95 12.44 -18.58
C LEU A 119 7.80 11.98 -20.04
N SER A 120 8.36 12.74 -20.97
CA SER A 120 8.33 12.44 -22.41
C SER A 120 9.74 12.36 -23.00
N LEU A 121 10.09 11.23 -23.62
CA LEU A 121 11.27 11.10 -24.48
C LEU A 121 10.80 10.93 -25.93
N ARG A 122 11.49 11.56 -26.88
CA ARG A 122 11.22 11.38 -28.31
C ARG A 122 12.50 11.34 -29.14
N GLY A 123 12.72 10.22 -29.83
CA GLY A 123 13.69 10.09 -30.91
C GLY A 123 13.19 10.85 -32.13
N GLN A 124 14.11 11.33 -32.97
CA GLN A 124 13.76 12.21 -34.09
C GLN A 124 14.43 11.76 -35.40
N SER A 125 14.21 12.53 -36.47
CA SER A 125 14.67 12.24 -37.82
C SER A 125 16.17 12.43 -37.98
N GLY A 126 16.84 11.44 -38.55
CA GLY A 126 18.29 11.48 -38.83
C GLY A 126 18.84 10.09 -39.15
N GLY A 127 20.07 10.02 -39.67
CA GLY A 127 20.77 8.76 -39.91
C GLY A 127 21.32 8.13 -38.62
N GLN A 128 21.76 6.87 -38.71
CA GLN A 128 22.65 6.32 -37.69
C GLN A 128 24.08 6.84 -37.90
N VAL A 129 24.82 6.96 -36.79
CA VAL A 129 26.29 6.99 -36.81
C VAL A 129 26.77 5.55 -36.94
N THR A 130 27.76 5.29 -37.79
CA THR A 130 28.29 3.94 -38.05
C THR A 130 28.74 3.25 -36.76
N GLY A 131 28.06 2.15 -36.39
CA GLY A 131 28.34 1.40 -35.15
C GLY A 131 27.72 1.98 -33.86
N GLY A 132 26.95 3.07 -33.92
CA GLY A 132 26.29 3.68 -32.77
C GLY A 132 24.83 3.22 -32.57
N SER A 133 24.30 3.40 -31.35
CA SER A 133 22.87 3.17 -31.05
C SER A 133 21.95 4.03 -31.93
N GLY A 134 20.77 3.49 -32.30
CA GLY A 134 19.81 4.15 -33.18
C GLY A 134 19.20 5.45 -32.63
N SER A 135 18.61 6.25 -33.52
CA SER A 135 17.98 7.57 -33.24
C SER A 135 16.66 7.50 -32.47
N GLY A 136 16.51 6.53 -31.57
CA GLY A 136 15.29 6.23 -30.83
C GLY A 136 15.22 6.88 -29.44
N THR A 137 14.43 6.29 -28.55
CA THR A 137 14.41 6.62 -27.11
C THR A 137 14.88 5.45 -26.28
N ARG A 138 15.72 5.68 -25.27
CA ARG A 138 16.15 4.63 -24.33
C ARG A 138 16.15 5.10 -22.87
N ILE A 139 15.73 4.22 -21.97
CA ILE A 139 15.97 4.34 -20.52
C ILE A 139 16.58 3.02 -20.03
N GLY A 140 17.75 3.02 -19.37
CA GLY A 140 18.36 1.76 -18.90
C GLY A 140 19.89 1.75 -18.81
N ALA A 141 20.51 0.62 -19.15
CA ALA A 141 21.95 0.42 -18.96
C ALA A 141 22.80 1.24 -19.97
N SER A 142 23.90 1.82 -19.49
CA SER A 142 24.95 2.40 -20.34
C SER A 142 25.78 1.31 -21.02
N ASN A 143 26.39 1.61 -22.17
CA ASN A 143 27.33 0.70 -22.83
C ASN A 143 28.66 0.63 -22.04
N ILE A 144 28.82 -0.38 -21.18
CA ILE A 144 30.07 -0.63 -20.47
C ILE A 144 30.61 -2.01 -20.89
N SER A 145 31.62 -2.02 -21.76
CA SER A 145 32.28 -3.26 -22.20
C SER A 145 32.97 -3.94 -21.01
N GLY A 146 32.49 -5.12 -20.63
CA GLY A 146 33.04 -5.92 -19.52
C GLY A 146 32.39 -5.69 -18.15
N ALA A 147 31.34 -4.87 -18.03
CA ALA A 147 30.61 -4.74 -16.77
C ALA A 147 29.76 -5.98 -16.48
N THR A 148 30.04 -6.65 -15.36
CA THR A 148 29.28 -7.82 -14.87
C THR A 148 28.21 -7.44 -13.85
N ALA A 149 28.34 -6.31 -13.16
CA ALA A 149 27.36 -5.82 -12.20
C ALA A 149 26.11 -5.24 -12.89
N ALA A 150 24.94 -5.43 -12.29
CA ALA A 150 23.69 -4.89 -12.82
C ALA A 150 23.70 -3.35 -12.88
N ALA A 151 23.00 -2.79 -13.88
CA ALA A 151 22.58 -1.40 -13.84
C ALA A 151 21.25 -1.33 -13.06
N ASP A 152 21.31 -0.84 -11.83
CA ASP A 152 20.12 -0.51 -11.05
C ASP A 152 19.61 0.88 -11.43
N LEU A 153 18.34 0.95 -11.84
CA LEU A 153 17.68 2.20 -12.27
C LEU A 153 16.29 2.33 -11.62
N ALA A 154 16.13 3.40 -10.84
CA ALA A 154 14.86 3.77 -10.22
C ALA A 154 14.25 4.98 -10.94
N LEU A 155 13.07 4.78 -11.54
CA LEU A 155 12.32 5.82 -12.25
C LEU A 155 10.93 6.00 -11.65
N THR A 156 10.67 7.18 -11.09
CA THR A 156 9.36 7.59 -10.58
C THR A 156 8.80 8.74 -11.43
N VAL A 157 7.57 8.59 -11.93
CA VAL A 157 6.85 9.59 -12.72
C VAL A 157 5.45 9.79 -12.11
N GLY A 158 5.10 10.98 -11.63
CA GLY A 158 3.80 11.27 -11.04
C GLY A 158 2.69 11.44 -12.08
N GLY A 159 3.05 11.88 -13.30
CA GLY A 159 2.19 11.88 -14.48
C GLY A 159 2.25 10.56 -15.26
N SER A 160 2.23 10.68 -16.59
CA SER A 160 2.41 9.57 -17.53
C SER A 160 3.85 9.51 -18.05
N LEU A 161 4.25 8.32 -18.50
CA LEU A 161 5.51 8.11 -19.23
C LEU A 161 5.22 7.89 -20.72
N SER A 162 5.82 8.70 -21.59
CA SER A 162 5.77 8.52 -23.04
C SER A 162 7.16 8.35 -23.64
N LEU A 163 7.35 7.25 -24.37
CA LEU A 163 8.53 6.98 -25.19
C LEU A 163 8.11 6.88 -26.66
N THR A 164 8.68 7.72 -27.54
CA THR A 164 8.37 7.73 -28.97
C THR A 164 9.63 7.55 -29.82
N GLY A 165 9.69 6.50 -30.64
CA GLY A 165 10.81 6.21 -31.53
C GLY A 165 11.06 7.27 -32.60
N GLY A 166 12.25 7.22 -33.22
CA GLY A 166 12.65 8.11 -34.31
C GLY A 166 12.31 7.56 -35.70
N SER A 167 12.75 8.25 -36.76
CA SER A 167 12.44 7.85 -38.15
C SER A 167 13.58 7.07 -38.86
N ALA A 168 14.53 6.52 -38.10
CA ALA A 168 15.67 5.78 -38.63
C ALA A 168 15.51 4.28 -38.38
N ALA A 169 16.17 3.43 -39.18
CA ALA A 169 16.30 2.01 -38.87
C ALA A 169 16.84 1.83 -37.44
N ARG A 170 16.24 0.89 -36.68
CA ARG A 170 16.51 0.66 -35.24
C ARG A 170 16.31 1.88 -34.32
N ALA A 171 15.60 2.93 -34.74
CA ALA A 171 15.21 4.06 -33.88
C ALA A 171 14.02 3.73 -32.98
N GLY A 172 14.16 2.66 -32.18
CA GLY A 172 13.13 2.11 -31.32
C GLY A 172 12.70 2.98 -30.12
N ALA A 173 11.80 2.44 -29.30
CA ALA A 173 11.34 3.07 -28.06
C ALA A 173 11.44 2.10 -26.87
N GLY A 174 12.48 2.27 -26.04
CA GLY A 174 12.91 1.22 -25.12
C GLY A 174 13.15 1.61 -23.66
N LEU A 175 12.87 0.65 -22.78
CA LEU A 175 13.34 0.59 -21.38
C LEU A 175 14.33 -0.59 -21.27
N SER A 176 15.57 -0.42 -21.71
CA SER A 176 16.44 -1.52 -22.15
C SER A 176 17.93 -1.31 -21.94
N ASN A 177 18.70 -2.38 -22.10
CA ASN A 177 20.11 -2.28 -22.47
C ASN A 177 20.25 -2.04 -23.99
N ASN A 178 21.47 -1.81 -24.46
CA ASN A 178 21.80 -1.68 -25.89
C ASN A 178 22.12 -3.07 -26.48
N GLU A 179 21.88 -3.27 -27.78
CA GLU A 179 22.03 -4.57 -28.49
C GLU A 179 23.39 -5.28 -28.32
N SER A 180 24.42 -4.52 -27.94
CA SER A 180 25.80 -4.97 -27.73
C SER A 180 26.21 -5.17 -26.25
N SER A 181 25.31 -4.96 -25.29
CA SER A 181 25.65 -4.98 -23.85
C SER A 181 25.28 -6.30 -23.18
N LEU A 182 26.25 -6.89 -22.47
CA LEU A 182 26.07 -8.06 -21.60
C LEU A 182 25.85 -7.67 -20.12
N GLN A 183 25.55 -6.39 -19.84
CA GLN A 183 25.25 -5.93 -18.49
C GLN A 183 23.78 -6.25 -18.12
N PRO A 184 23.48 -6.80 -16.92
CA PRO A 184 22.11 -6.91 -16.42
C PRO A 184 21.49 -5.52 -16.21
N LEU A 185 20.15 -5.43 -16.32
CA LEU A 185 19.38 -4.21 -16.03
C LEU A 185 18.28 -4.52 -15.01
N ASN A 186 18.39 -3.96 -13.81
CA ASN A 186 17.33 -3.97 -12.81
C ASN A 186 16.54 -2.66 -12.92
N LEU A 187 15.28 -2.75 -13.33
CA LEU A 187 14.42 -1.59 -13.53
C LEU A 187 13.25 -1.61 -12.53
N ASN A 188 13.18 -0.60 -11.68
CA ASN A 188 11.99 -0.28 -10.90
C ASN A 188 11.33 0.97 -11.47
N LEU A 189 10.23 0.77 -12.21
CA LEU A 189 9.45 1.83 -12.83
C LEU A 189 8.12 2.02 -12.10
N THR A 190 7.90 3.21 -11.55
CA THR A 190 6.62 3.62 -10.95
C THR A 190 6.06 4.83 -11.67
N VAL A 191 4.84 4.73 -12.18
CA VAL A 191 4.15 5.76 -12.97
C VAL A 191 2.76 6.01 -12.39
N GLY A 192 2.38 7.27 -12.16
CA GLY A 192 1.11 7.63 -11.53
C GLY A 192 -0.10 7.49 -12.47
N ARG A 193 0.10 7.78 -13.76
CA ARG A 193 -0.87 7.60 -14.85
C ARG A 193 -0.36 6.56 -15.86
N ASP A 194 -0.49 6.81 -17.16
CA ASP A 194 -0.35 5.80 -18.21
C ASP A 194 1.10 5.62 -18.68
N ILE A 195 1.40 4.45 -19.25
CA ILE A 195 2.69 4.16 -19.89
C ILE A 195 2.44 3.92 -21.38
N THR A 196 3.01 4.80 -22.22
CA THR A 196 2.87 4.75 -23.68
C THR A 196 4.23 4.51 -24.35
N LEU A 197 4.36 3.40 -25.07
CA LEU A 197 5.53 3.07 -25.88
C LEU A 197 5.13 3.10 -27.37
N THR A 198 5.65 4.06 -28.13
CA THR A 198 5.30 4.30 -29.54
C THR A 198 6.47 3.98 -30.46
N ALA A 199 6.23 3.16 -31.48
CA ALA A 199 7.23 2.79 -32.47
C ALA A 199 7.80 3.99 -33.25
N GLY A 200 9.02 3.82 -33.73
CA GLY A 200 9.58 4.69 -34.77
C GLY A 200 8.87 4.47 -36.11
N SER A 201 9.01 5.42 -37.04
CA SER A 201 8.39 5.33 -38.38
C SER A 201 9.19 4.53 -39.42
N ALA A 202 10.22 3.81 -38.97
CA ALA A 202 11.05 2.94 -39.81
C ALA A 202 10.72 1.46 -39.59
N ALA A 203 10.99 0.63 -40.60
CA ALA A 203 11.08 -0.82 -40.42
C ALA A 203 12.13 -1.16 -39.34
N ASP A 204 11.90 -2.25 -38.62
CA ASP A 204 12.77 -2.76 -37.55
C ASP A 204 13.12 -1.70 -36.49
N ALA A 205 12.13 -0.90 -36.08
CA ALA A 205 12.21 0.02 -34.93
C ALA A 205 11.63 -0.65 -33.67
N PRO A 206 12.43 -1.40 -32.88
CA PRO A 206 11.94 -2.20 -31.76
C PRO A 206 11.32 -1.35 -30.65
N VAL A 207 10.23 -1.84 -30.06
CA VAL A 207 9.56 -1.20 -28.92
C VAL A 207 9.56 -2.17 -27.74
N GLY A 208 9.82 -1.70 -26.53
CA GLY A 208 9.63 -2.50 -25.33
C GLY A 208 10.76 -2.47 -24.31
N ILE A 209 10.76 -3.45 -23.43
CA ILE A 209 11.47 -3.47 -22.15
C ILE A 209 12.38 -4.70 -22.10
N GLY A 210 13.62 -4.56 -21.62
CA GLY A 210 14.57 -5.68 -21.58
C GLY A 210 15.29 -5.95 -22.91
N ARG A 211 15.09 -7.13 -23.51
CA ARG A 211 15.91 -7.72 -24.60
C ARG A 211 15.72 -7.06 -25.97
N TYR A 212 16.83 -6.71 -26.60
CA TYR A 212 16.92 -6.27 -28.00
C TYR A 212 17.89 -7.18 -28.78
N GLY A 213 17.41 -7.86 -29.82
CA GLY A 213 18.23 -8.69 -30.72
C GLY A 213 18.48 -10.15 -30.30
N THR A 214 19.43 -10.80 -30.98
CA THR A 214 19.70 -12.25 -30.91
C THR A 214 20.60 -12.69 -29.75
N ASN A 215 21.35 -11.77 -29.16
CA ASN A 215 22.37 -12.07 -28.14
C ASN A 215 21.77 -12.60 -26.82
N THR A 216 22.58 -13.35 -26.07
CA THR A 216 22.23 -13.89 -24.75
C THR A 216 22.01 -12.76 -23.74
N VAL A 217 20.91 -12.81 -23.00
CA VAL A 217 20.50 -11.73 -22.08
C VAL A 217 21.17 -11.92 -20.72
N ALA A 218 21.57 -10.82 -20.08
CA ALA A 218 22.04 -10.81 -18.71
C ALA A 218 20.88 -10.66 -17.71
N SER A 219 20.97 -11.32 -16.56
CA SER A 219 19.86 -11.65 -15.65
C SER A 219 19.36 -10.47 -14.79
N GLY A 220 18.78 -9.45 -15.42
CA GLY A 220 18.18 -8.29 -14.76
C GLY A 220 16.64 -8.37 -14.64
N ASN A 221 16.11 -7.96 -13.49
CA ASN A 221 14.68 -8.01 -13.16
C ASN A 221 13.96 -6.69 -13.53
N VAL A 222 12.68 -6.78 -13.93
CA VAL A 222 11.86 -5.62 -14.30
C VAL A 222 10.57 -5.61 -13.49
N THR A 223 10.32 -4.51 -12.77
CA THR A 223 9.05 -4.23 -12.09
C THR A 223 8.43 -2.93 -12.63
N ILE A 224 7.16 -3.00 -13.02
CA ILE A 224 6.39 -1.88 -13.57
C ILE A 224 5.13 -1.68 -12.72
N ASN A 225 4.94 -0.48 -12.18
CA ASN A 225 3.79 -0.11 -11.37
C ASN A 225 3.10 1.13 -11.97
N ALA A 226 2.03 0.93 -12.76
CA ALA A 226 1.14 2.00 -13.21
C ALA A 226 0.04 2.21 -12.15
N VAL A 227 0.34 3.01 -11.12
CA VAL A 227 -0.33 3.01 -9.81
C VAL A 227 -1.84 3.30 -9.90
N ASN A 228 -2.27 4.16 -10.83
CA ASN A 228 -3.70 4.40 -11.11
C ASN A 228 -4.05 4.34 -12.62
N GLY A 229 -3.06 4.04 -13.47
CA GLY A 229 -3.14 4.17 -14.93
C GLY A 229 -3.04 2.84 -15.67
N ASN A 230 -3.14 2.92 -17.00
CA ASN A 230 -3.18 1.77 -17.88
C ASN A 230 -1.81 1.47 -18.50
N LEU A 231 -1.53 0.19 -18.76
CA LEU A 231 -0.42 -0.23 -19.61
C LEU A 231 -0.99 -0.82 -20.90
N SER A 232 -0.75 -0.14 -22.03
CA SER A 232 -1.05 -0.67 -23.36
C SER A 232 0.24 -0.83 -24.17
N THR A 233 0.35 -1.92 -24.93
CA THR A 233 1.49 -2.19 -25.81
C THR A 233 1.02 -2.47 -27.24
N GLY A 234 1.64 -1.81 -28.22
CA GLY A 234 1.33 -2.00 -29.63
C GLY A 234 1.89 -3.31 -30.20
N ALA A 235 1.41 -3.72 -31.37
CA ALA A 235 1.93 -4.89 -32.07
C ALA A 235 3.44 -4.79 -32.30
N GLY A 236 4.18 -5.87 -32.05
CA GLY A 236 5.65 -5.89 -32.13
C GLY A 236 6.37 -5.32 -30.89
N THR A 237 5.65 -4.87 -29.86
CA THR A 237 6.28 -4.51 -28.57
C THR A 237 6.78 -5.76 -27.83
N GLY A 238 7.87 -5.68 -27.09
CA GLY A 238 8.41 -6.79 -26.30
C GLY A 238 8.70 -6.44 -24.84
N LEU A 239 7.99 -7.04 -23.88
CA LEU A 239 8.26 -6.93 -22.44
C LEU A 239 9.15 -8.10 -22.01
N ASN A 240 10.45 -8.05 -22.32
CA ASN A 240 11.34 -9.22 -22.33
C ASN A 240 12.62 -9.06 -21.46
N PRO A 241 12.56 -8.87 -20.13
CA PRO A 241 13.73 -8.99 -19.24
C PRO A 241 14.50 -10.31 -19.38
N GLY A 242 15.74 -10.31 -18.87
CA GLY A 242 16.55 -11.52 -18.71
C GLY A 242 16.27 -12.27 -17.40
N GLY A 243 15.84 -11.56 -16.36
CA GLY A 243 15.34 -12.09 -15.10
C GLY A 243 13.81 -12.06 -15.04
N THR A 244 13.25 -11.76 -13.86
CA THR A 244 11.80 -11.75 -13.64
C THR A 244 11.11 -10.55 -14.29
N LEU A 245 9.86 -10.73 -14.72
CA LEU A 245 8.95 -9.67 -15.13
C LEU A 245 7.79 -9.56 -14.13
N THR A 246 7.62 -8.39 -13.53
CA THR A 246 6.45 -8.03 -12.70
C THR A 246 5.78 -6.79 -13.26
N VAL A 247 4.47 -6.86 -13.52
CA VAL A 247 3.67 -5.74 -14.02
C VAL A 247 2.42 -5.59 -13.17
N ASN A 248 2.15 -4.38 -12.70
CA ASN A 248 0.94 -4.00 -11.99
C ASN A 248 0.36 -2.74 -12.66
N ALA A 249 -0.89 -2.80 -13.12
CA ALA A 249 -1.59 -1.69 -13.77
C ALA A 249 -3.07 -1.68 -13.41
N ARG A 250 -3.78 -0.60 -13.76
CA ARG A 250 -5.26 -0.55 -13.68
C ARG A 250 -5.89 -1.45 -14.74
N THR A 251 -5.57 -1.25 -16.01
CA THR A 251 -5.88 -2.20 -17.08
C THR A 251 -4.61 -2.58 -17.81
N LEU A 252 -4.53 -3.86 -18.17
CA LEU A 252 -3.42 -4.42 -18.95
C LEU A 252 -3.93 -4.72 -20.36
N ASP A 253 -3.27 -4.17 -21.38
CA ASP A 253 -3.61 -4.34 -22.79
C ASP A 253 -2.35 -4.68 -23.60
N LEU A 254 -2.17 -5.98 -23.90
CA LEU A 254 -0.98 -6.47 -24.59
C LEU A 254 -1.30 -6.85 -26.03
N ALA A 255 -0.53 -6.33 -27.00
CA ALA A 255 -0.56 -6.76 -28.40
C ALA A 255 0.80 -7.28 -28.91
N GLY A 256 1.77 -7.39 -28.01
CA GLY A 256 3.14 -7.83 -28.29
C GLY A 256 3.56 -9.06 -27.49
N SER A 257 4.88 -9.28 -27.41
CA SER A 257 5.48 -10.35 -26.62
C SER A 257 5.76 -9.92 -25.18
N ALA A 258 5.76 -10.85 -24.24
CA ALA A 258 6.31 -10.70 -22.91
C ALA A 258 7.12 -11.96 -22.53
N SER A 259 8.23 -11.82 -21.81
CA SER A 259 8.99 -12.97 -21.31
C SER A 259 9.95 -12.61 -20.17
N GLY A 260 10.35 -13.62 -19.41
CA GLY A 260 11.35 -13.50 -18.35
C GLY A 260 11.81 -14.89 -17.91
N THR A 261 12.48 -15.00 -16.77
CA THR A 261 12.52 -16.26 -16.02
C THR A 261 11.10 -16.61 -15.60
N SER A 262 10.58 -15.92 -14.58
CA SER A 262 9.16 -15.87 -14.26
C SER A 262 8.48 -14.59 -14.76
N VAL A 263 7.17 -14.66 -14.96
CA VAL A 263 6.32 -13.57 -15.46
C VAL A 263 5.06 -13.46 -14.60
N ALA A 264 4.84 -12.30 -13.99
CA ALA A 264 3.65 -11.97 -13.21
C ALA A 264 3.01 -10.67 -13.73
N LEU A 265 1.74 -10.73 -14.15
CA LEU A 265 1.04 -9.63 -14.83
C LEU A 265 -0.32 -9.36 -14.18
N SER A 266 -0.47 -8.27 -13.43
CA SER A 266 -1.74 -7.84 -12.82
C SER A 266 -2.32 -6.59 -13.51
N GLY A 267 -3.60 -6.66 -13.86
CA GLY A 267 -4.44 -5.55 -14.31
C GLY A 267 -5.68 -5.49 -13.43
N SER A 268 -5.72 -4.58 -12.45
CA SER A 268 -6.70 -4.60 -11.34
C SER A 268 -8.17 -4.44 -11.77
N ALA A 269 -8.43 -3.94 -12.97
CA ALA A 269 -9.72 -3.80 -13.61
C ALA A 269 -9.84 -4.54 -14.96
N GLY A 270 -8.92 -5.48 -15.27
CA GLY A 270 -8.98 -6.36 -16.44
C GLY A 270 -7.65 -6.53 -17.18
N ALA A 271 -7.53 -7.64 -17.92
CA ALA A 271 -6.37 -7.97 -18.74
C ALA A 271 -6.79 -8.47 -20.14
N LEU A 272 -6.39 -7.72 -21.18
CA LEU A 272 -6.61 -8.04 -22.59
C LEU A 272 -5.28 -8.48 -23.23
N LEU A 273 -5.26 -9.66 -23.84
CA LEU A 273 -4.18 -10.18 -24.67
C LEU A 273 -4.68 -10.24 -26.12
N ARG A 274 -4.28 -9.29 -26.97
CA ARG A 274 -4.76 -9.16 -28.35
C ARG A 274 -4.14 -10.22 -29.27
N SER A 275 -4.72 -10.37 -30.46
CA SER A 275 -4.20 -11.26 -31.49
C SER A 275 -2.71 -11.02 -31.77
N GLY A 276 -1.90 -12.09 -31.76
CA GLY A 276 -0.45 -12.04 -31.92
C GLY A 276 0.37 -11.93 -30.62
N THR A 277 -0.26 -11.74 -29.45
CA THR A 277 0.46 -11.72 -28.17
C THR A 277 1.02 -13.09 -27.79
N THR A 278 2.21 -13.09 -27.19
CA THR A 278 2.91 -14.29 -26.71
C THR A 278 3.57 -14.00 -25.36
N ILE A 279 3.44 -14.90 -24.40
CA ILE A 279 3.95 -14.74 -23.04
C ILE A 279 4.77 -15.98 -22.69
N THR A 280 6.08 -15.81 -22.46
CA THR A 280 7.03 -16.90 -22.26
C THR A 280 7.73 -16.81 -20.91
N ALA A 281 7.41 -17.71 -19.98
CA ALA A 281 8.27 -17.95 -18.83
C ALA A 281 9.35 -18.98 -19.21
N ARG A 282 10.59 -18.75 -18.80
CA ARG A 282 11.76 -19.57 -19.19
C ARG A 282 12.23 -20.49 -18.06
N GLU A 283 12.07 -20.07 -16.81
CA GLU A 283 12.60 -20.74 -15.62
C GLU A 283 11.75 -20.38 -14.38
N GLY A 284 11.80 -21.18 -13.31
CA GLY A 284 11.19 -20.81 -12.02
C GLY A 284 10.69 -21.99 -11.21
N GLY A 285 9.96 -21.68 -10.13
CA GLY A 285 9.21 -22.68 -9.36
C GLY A 285 7.96 -23.16 -10.11
N ALA A 286 7.05 -23.83 -9.40
CA ALA A 286 5.86 -24.48 -10.00
C ALA A 286 4.97 -23.54 -10.85
N ASN A 287 4.90 -22.26 -10.50
CA ASN A 287 3.99 -21.26 -11.10
C ASN A 287 4.80 -20.14 -11.82
N PRO A 288 5.56 -20.41 -12.90
CA PRO A 288 6.46 -19.41 -13.48
C PRO A 288 5.74 -18.36 -14.36
N LEU A 289 4.46 -18.57 -14.69
CA LEU A 289 3.62 -17.61 -15.43
C LEU A 289 2.30 -17.40 -14.68
N ILE A 290 2.03 -16.16 -14.26
CA ILE A 290 0.77 -15.76 -13.63
C ILE A 290 0.21 -14.51 -14.30
N VAL A 291 -1.10 -14.52 -14.60
CA VAL A 291 -1.87 -13.33 -14.97
C VAL A 291 -2.99 -13.13 -13.94
N ASP A 292 -3.23 -11.91 -13.49
CA ASP A 292 -4.35 -11.50 -12.62
C ASP A 292 -5.14 -10.37 -13.30
N ALA A 293 -6.35 -10.67 -13.78
CA ALA A 293 -7.27 -9.70 -14.35
C ALA A 293 -8.06 -8.89 -13.29
N GLY A 294 -7.69 -9.00 -12.01
CA GLY A 294 -8.23 -8.14 -10.98
C GLY A 294 -9.71 -8.37 -10.70
N GLY A 295 -10.46 -7.28 -10.53
CA GLY A 295 -11.92 -7.29 -10.54
C GLY A 295 -12.55 -7.28 -11.94
N GLY A 296 -11.73 -7.32 -13.00
CA GLY A 296 -12.17 -7.33 -14.39
C GLY A 296 -12.13 -8.72 -15.05
N ALA A 297 -12.24 -8.69 -16.38
CA ALA A 297 -12.19 -9.87 -17.24
C ALA A 297 -10.77 -10.15 -17.77
N PHE A 298 -10.46 -11.42 -17.96
CA PHE A 298 -9.33 -11.91 -18.74
C PHE A 298 -9.78 -12.23 -20.17
N VAL A 299 -9.24 -11.52 -21.16
CA VAL A 299 -9.65 -11.63 -22.57
C VAL A 299 -8.44 -11.99 -23.44
N ASN A 300 -8.30 -13.28 -23.78
CA ASN A 300 -7.31 -13.80 -24.70
C ASN A 300 -7.87 -13.88 -26.14
N GLN A 301 -7.31 -13.08 -27.03
CA GLN A 301 -7.52 -13.09 -28.49
C GLN A 301 -6.30 -13.61 -29.27
N ALA A 302 -5.20 -13.95 -28.57
CA ALA A 302 -3.97 -14.49 -29.16
C ALA A 302 -4.06 -15.98 -29.51
N GLY A 303 -4.97 -16.72 -28.88
CA GLY A 303 -5.21 -18.14 -29.14
C GLY A 303 -4.56 -19.08 -28.13
N THR A 304 -4.46 -20.36 -28.49
CA THR A 304 -3.90 -21.43 -27.64
C THR A 304 -2.41 -21.25 -27.34
N GLY A 305 -1.65 -20.71 -28.31
CA GLY A 305 -0.20 -20.50 -28.21
C GLY A 305 0.24 -19.27 -27.42
N VAL A 306 -0.68 -18.58 -26.73
CA VAL A 306 -0.38 -17.35 -25.98
C VAL A 306 0.59 -17.58 -24.81
N PHE A 307 0.60 -18.77 -24.22
CA PHE A 307 1.46 -19.10 -23.08
C PHE A 307 2.50 -20.16 -23.44
N SER A 308 3.76 -19.89 -23.11
CA SER A 308 4.88 -20.83 -23.21
C SER A 308 5.58 -20.90 -21.85
N ILE A 309 5.75 -22.10 -21.31
CA ILE A 309 6.28 -22.37 -19.97
C ILE A 309 7.17 -23.63 -19.98
N PRO A 310 8.07 -23.82 -19.00
CA PRO A 310 8.90 -25.02 -18.90
C PRO A 310 8.08 -26.30 -18.64
N SER A 311 8.54 -27.43 -19.19
CA SER A 311 7.92 -28.74 -18.94
C SER A 311 7.88 -29.08 -17.45
N GLY A 312 6.73 -29.53 -16.94
CA GLY A 312 6.52 -29.84 -15.52
C GLY A 312 6.13 -28.63 -14.65
N THR A 313 5.93 -27.45 -15.25
CA THR A 313 5.40 -26.26 -14.56
C THR A 313 3.97 -25.94 -15.02
N ARG A 314 3.34 -24.89 -14.47
CA ARG A 314 1.98 -24.46 -14.83
C ARG A 314 1.83 -22.95 -15.00
N TRP A 315 0.93 -22.53 -15.90
CA TRP A 315 0.40 -21.16 -15.89
C TRP A 315 -0.82 -21.06 -14.97
N LEU A 316 -1.05 -19.86 -14.43
CA LEU A 316 -2.21 -19.52 -13.62
C LEU A 316 -2.85 -18.23 -14.16
N VAL A 317 -4.15 -18.25 -14.41
CA VAL A 317 -4.95 -17.05 -14.69
C VAL A 317 -5.91 -16.82 -13.53
N TYR A 318 -5.80 -15.67 -12.87
CA TYR A 318 -6.78 -15.18 -11.90
C TYR A 318 -7.69 -14.16 -12.57
N SER A 319 -9.00 -14.20 -12.30
CA SER A 319 -9.99 -13.25 -12.83
C SER A 319 -11.22 -13.14 -11.93
N ASN A 320 -12.15 -12.24 -12.25
CA ASN A 320 -13.32 -12.04 -11.41
C ASN A 320 -14.42 -13.09 -11.64
N ASN A 321 -14.88 -13.24 -12.89
CA ASN A 321 -16.02 -14.08 -13.28
C ASN A 321 -15.71 -14.87 -14.56
N PRO A 322 -15.88 -16.21 -14.60
CA PRO A 322 -15.70 -17.01 -15.82
C PRO A 322 -16.57 -16.56 -17.01
N ASP A 323 -17.75 -16.00 -16.76
CA ASP A 323 -18.70 -15.61 -17.82
C ASP A 323 -18.29 -14.31 -18.53
N ALA A 324 -17.40 -13.53 -17.91
CA ALA A 324 -16.83 -12.33 -18.49
C ALA A 324 -15.51 -12.62 -19.26
N ASP A 325 -14.91 -13.79 -19.02
CA ASP A 325 -13.61 -14.15 -19.57
C ASP A 325 -13.71 -14.74 -20.98
N THR A 326 -12.65 -14.55 -21.77
CA THR A 326 -12.43 -15.24 -23.03
C THR A 326 -11.08 -15.94 -22.96
N LEU A 327 -11.06 -17.25 -22.71
CA LEU A 327 -9.80 -18.00 -22.58
C LEU A 327 -9.04 -18.18 -23.92
N GLY A 328 -9.63 -17.81 -25.06
CA GLY A 328 -8.98 -17.87 -26.38
C GLY A 328 -8.55 -19.29 -26.81
N GLY A 329 -9.23 -20.32 -26.30
CA GLY A 329 -8.86 -21.72 -26.52
C GLY A 329 -7.84 -22.29 -25.54
N LEU A 330 -7.32 -21.50 -24.58
CA LEU A 330 -6.60 -22.06 -23.43
C LEU A 330 -7.52 -23.03 -22.67
N VAL A 331 -7.05 -24.26 -22.48
CA VAL A 331 -7.73 -25.27 -21.65
C VAL A 331 -7.00 -25.34 -20.32
N PRO A 332 -7.59 -24.88 -19.20
CA PRO A 332 -7.02 -25.09 -17.88
C PRO A 332 -7.30 -26.53 -17.43
N ASP A 333 -6.29 -27.19 -16.87
CA ASP A 333 -6.39 -28.53 -16.29
C ASP A 333 -7.30 -28.53 -15.02
N PHE A 334 -7.41 -27.39 -14.33
CA PHE A 334 -8.40 -27.18 -13.27
C PHE A 334 -9.01 -25.78 -13.27
N LYS A 335 -10.27 -25.69 -12.82
CA LYS A 335 -10.93 -24.43 -12.45
C LYS A 335 -11.10 -24.38 -10.92
N GLN A 336 -10.78 -23.24 -10.31
CA GLN A 336 -10.95 -23.00 -8.87
C GLN A 336 -11.76 -21.71 -8.66
N TYR A 337 -12.72 -21.74 -7.74
CA TYR A 337 -13.63 -20.62 -7.47
C TYR A 337 -13.40 -20.07 -6.05
N GLY A 338 -13.79 -18.81 -5.79
CA GLY A 338 -13.50 -18.12 -4.54
C GLY A 338 -12.02 -17.77 -4.33
N ALA A 339 -11.24 -17.74 -5.42
CA ALA A 339 -9.77 -17.66 -5.41
C ALA A 339 -9.25 -16.24 -5.69
N PHE A 340 -8.32 -15.79 -4.85
CA PHE A 340 -7.75 -14.45 -4.87
C PHE A 340 -6.24 -14.53 -5.11
N TYR A 341 -5.73 -13.72 -6.04
CA TYR A 341 -4.30 -13.65 -6.32
C TYR A 341 -3.51 -13.23 -5.06
N GLY A 342 -2.32 -13.82 -4.86
CA GLY A 342 -1.48 -13.61 -3.68
C GLY A 342 -1.97 -14.27 -2.37
N ILE A 343 -3.26 -14.61 -2.26
CA ILE A 343 -3.88 -15.11 -1.02
C ILE A 343 -4.26 -16.60 -1.14
N THR A 344 -5.03 -16.96 -2.16
CA THR A 344 -5.55 -18.33 -2.31
C THR A 344 -4.56 -19.21 -3.06
N GLN A 345 -4.08 -20.26 -2.39
CA GLN A 345 -3.21 -21.25 -3.00
C GLN A 345 -3.95 -22.06 -4.09
N PRO A 346 -3.33 -22.31 -5.26
CA PRO A 346 -3.97 -23.08 -6.33
C PRO A 346 -3.98 -24.58 -6.00
N THR A 347 -5.16 -25.16 -5.80
CA THR A 347 -5.35 -26.51 -5.22
C THR A 347 -5.31 -27.64 -6.24
N GLY A 348 -5.63 -27.39 -7.51
CA GLY A 348 -5.49 -28.38 -8.58
C GLY A 348 -4.04 -28.57 -9.02
N THR A 349 -3.81 -29.56 -9.90
CA THR A 349 -2.54 -29.80 -10.60
C THR A 349 -2.65 -29.39 -12.07
N GLY A 350 -1.53 -29.19 -12.75
CA GLY A 350 -1.52 -28.62 -14.10
C GLY A 350 -1.92 -27.13 -14.10
N ASN A 351 -2.33 -26.64 -15.26
CA ASN A 351 -2.65 -25.24 -15.52
C ASN A 351 -4.00 -24.82 -14.89
N GLY A 352 -4.05 -23.62 -14.32
CA GLY A 352 -5.19 -23.19 -13.51
C GLY A 352 -5.89 -21.93 -14.04
N ALA A 353 -7.23 -21.96 -14.02
CA ALA A 353 -8.05 -20.75 -14.08
C ALA A 353 -8.77 -20.55 -12.74
N LEU A 354 -8.60 -19.39 -12.12
CA LEU A 354 -8.92 -19.10 -10.72
C LEU A 354 -9.82 -17.87 -10.63
N TYR A 355 -11.08 -18.09 -10.29
CA TYR A 355 -12.13 -17.07 -10.32
C TYR A 355 -12.45 -16.59 -8.90
N ARG A 356 -12.62 -15.28 -8.72
CA ARG A 356 -13.02 -14.68 -7.44
C ARG A 356 -14.48 -15.01 -7.10
N GLN A 357 -15.37 -14.99 -8.09
CA GLN A 357 -16.77 -15.39 -7.95
C GLN A 357 -16.90 -16.89 -7.62
N SER A 358 -17.92 -17.25 -6.84
CA SER A 358 -18.33 -18.64 -6.63
C SER A 358 -19.07 -19.20 -7.85
N GLN A 359 -18.96 -20.51 -8.10
CA GLN A 359 -19.65 -21.15 -9.22
C GLN A 359 -21.17 -21.10 -9.01
N THR A 360 -21.89 -20.41 -9.89
CA THR A 360 -23.32 -20.67 -10.11
C THR A 360 -23.45 -21.80 -11.13
N GLN A 361 -24.40 -22.70 -10.92
CA GLN A 361 -24.57 -23.91 -11.74
C GLN A 361 -25.39 -23.60 -13.00
N PRO A 362 -24.88 -23.87 -14.22
CA PRO A 362 -25.70 -23.99 -15.41
C PRO A 362 -26.64 -25.20 -15.28
N SER A 363 -27.87 -25.07 -15.75
CA SER A 363 -28.87 -26.13 -15.69
C SER A 363 -28.70 -27.16 -16.81
N ASP A 364 -28.35 -28.39 -16.47
CA ASP A 364 -28.62 -29.57 -17.30
C ASP A 364 -28.76 -30.83 -16.43
N ALA A 365 -29.84 -31.59 -16.62
CA ALA A 365 -30.14 -32.77 -15.79
C ALA A 365 -30.95 -33.83 -16.56
N PRO A 366 -30.35 -34.99 -16.88
CA PRO A 366 -31.07 -36.21 -17.24
C PRO A 366 -31.47 -36.97 -15.96
N THR A 367 -32.74 -37.33 -15.83
CA THR A 367 -33.23 -38.22 -14.76
C THR A 367 -32.76 -39.66 -14.94
N ASN A 368 -32.43 -40.39 -13.86
CA ASN A 368 -33.00 -41.72 -13.57
C ASN A 368 -32.57 -42.39 -12.24
N VAL A 369 -33.55 -42.57 -11.34
CA VAL A 369 -33.99 -43.86 -10.74
C VAL A 369 -33.12 -44.67 -9.72
N THR A 370 -33.81 -45.21 -8.72
CA THR A 370 -33.52 -46.31 -7.76
C THR A 370 -32.62 -46.11 -6.51
N THR A 371 -33.27 -46.27 -5.35
CA THR A 371 -32.70 -46.55 -4.02
C THR A 371 -32.92 -48.00 -3.58
N VAL A 372 -31.92 -48.65 -2.96
CA VAL A 372 -31.97 -49.71 -1.93
C VAL A 372 -30.53 -49.89 -1.38
N ALA A 373 -30.23 -50.38 -0.16
CA ALA A 373 -31.00 -50.85 1.01
C ALA A 373 -30.26 -50.34 2.30
N VAL A 374 -30.39 -50.78 3.57
CA VAL A 374 -30.96 -51.97 4.25
C VAL A 374 -31.46 -51.57 5.66
N ALA A 375 -32.02 -52.52 6.43
CA ALA A 375 -32.34 -52.41 7.85
C ALA A 375 -31.07 -52.56 8.76
N SER A 376 -31.06 -52.36 10.08
CA SER A 376 -31.93 -52.88 11.17
C SER A 376 -31.59 -52.19 12.52
N ALA A 377 -32.39 -52.19 13.60
CA ALA A 377 -33.79 -52.61 13.82
C ALA A 377 -34.34 -52.05 15.18
N VAL A 378 -35.66 -51.78 15.23
CA VAL A 378 -36.66 -52.11 16.29
C VAL A 378 -36.21 -52.00 17.78
N THR A 379 -36.90 -51.27 18.69
CA THR A 379 -38.26 -51.60 19.21
C THR A 379 -38.91 -50.47 20.04
N ALA A 380 -40.24 -50.29 19.90
CA ALA A 380 -41.23 -49.84 20.93
C ALA A 380 -41.10 -48.45 21.62
N VAL A 381 -42.18 -47.76 22.05
CA VAL A 381 -43.65 -47.88 21.84
C VAL A 381 -44.29 -46.47 21.95
N ALA A 382 -45.59 -46.31 21.64
CA ALA A 382 -46.17 -45.06 21.15
C ALA A 382 -47.19 -44.33 22.06
N ILE A 383 -47.27 -42.99 21.91
CA ILE A 383 -48.50 -42.12 21.93
C ILE A 383 -49.21 -41.92 23.32
N PRO A 384 -49.97 -40.83 23.61
CA PRO A 384 -50.27 -39.58 22.86
C PRO A 384 -49.90 -38.25 23.58
N THR A 385 -50.11 -37.14 22.86
CA THR A 385 -50.24 -35.74 23.37
C THR A 385 -51.49 -35.49 24.23
N GLN A 386 -51.48 -34.44 25.07
CA GLN A 386 -52.62 -33.50 25.30
C GLN A 386 -52.14 -32.16 25.92
N MET A 387 -53.02 -31.15 25.94
CA MET A 387 -52.70 -29.73 26.25
C MET A 387 -53.32 -29.25 27.57
N SER A 388 -52.63 -28.39 28.34
CA SER A 388 -53.28 -27.34 29.16
C SER A 388 -52.29 -26.32 29.74
N THR A 389 -52.71 -25.05 29.81
CA THR A 389 -52.01 -23.86 30.36
C THR A 389 -52.47 -23.54 31.81
N PRO A 390 -52.09 -22.41 32.46
CA PRO A 390 -50.74 -21.92 32.81
C PRO A 390 -50.63 -21.44 34.30
N THR A 391 -49.41 -21.31 34.87
CA THR A 391 -49.23 -20.70 36.20
C THR A 391 -47.96 -19.83 36.32
N ARG A 392 -47.95 -18.86 37.24
CA ARG A 392 -47.03 -17.71 37.33
C ARG A 392 -46.39 -17.61 38.73
N GLY A 393 -45.06 -17.73 38.89
CA GLY A 393 -44.46 -17.87 40.25
C GLY A 393 -42.94 -17.69 40.47
N ARG A 394 -42.44 -16.45 40.32
CA ARG A 394 -41.42 -15.75 41.15
C ARG A 394 -40.22 -16.50 41.85
N VAL A 395 -39.01 -16.11 41.42
CA VAL A 395 -37.70 -15.84 42.14
C VAL A 395 -36.87 -16.92 42.87
N LEU A 396 -35.56 -16.59 42.90
CA LEU A 396 -34.46 -16.89 43.86
C LEU A 396 -33.55 -18.11 43.61
N ASP A 397 -32.30 -17.77 43.29
CA ASP A 397 -31.00 -18.26 43.79
C ASP A 397 -30.82 -19.74 44.17
N ALA A 398 -29.88 -20.41 43.50
CA ALA A 398 -28.63 -20.85 44.12
C ALA A 398 -27.60 -21.34 43.10
N VAL A 399 -26.32 -20.99 43.31
CA VAL A 399 -25.15 -21.75 42.83
C VAL A 399 -24.49 -22.37 44.06
N PRO A 400 -24.15 -23.66 44.04
CA PRO A 400 -22.83 -24.02 44.57
C PRO A 400 -22.11 -25.21 43.89
N ALA A 401 -20.79 -25.16 44.06
CA ALA A 401 -19.83 -26.28 44.17
C ALA A 401 -19.36 -27.05 42.91
N LEU A 402 -18.01 -27.10 42.81
CA LEU A 402 -17.25 -28.03 41.96
C LEU A 402 -16.94 -29.32 42.74
N ALA A 403 -17.01 -30.47 42.06
CA ALA A 403 -16.18 -31.66 42.29
C ALA A 403 -16.37 -32.64 41.11
N GLY A 404 -15.38 -33.34 40.56
CA GLY A 404 -13.93 -33.27 40.79
C GLY A 404 -13.16 -34.36 40.00
N THR A 405 -11.86 -34.13 39.77
CA THR A 405 -10.80 -35.11 39.42
C THR A 405 -10.94 -36.03 38.17
N THR A 406 -10.02 -35.82 37.20
CA THR A 406 -9.23 -36.84 36.44
C THR A 406 -9.95 -37.86 35.52
N THR A 407 -9.49 -38.19 34.31
CA THR A 407 -8.21 -37.89 33.61
C THR A 407 -8.33 -38.03 32.08
N THR A 408 -7.33 -37.47 31.36
CA THR A 408 -6.87 -37.85 29.99
C THR A 408 -7.84 -37.84 28.80
N GLY A 409 -7.61 -36.92 27.87
CA GLY A 409 -7.40 -37.30 26.46
C GLY A 409 -8.56 -37.18 25.48
N GLY A 410 -9.02 -35.96 25.19
CA GLY A 410 -9.90 -35.68 24.04
C GLY A 410 -10.03 -34.18 23.80
N VAL A 411 -9.89 -33.74 22.55
CA VAL A 411 -10.21 -32.35 22.14
C VAL A 411 -11.48 -32.43 21.31
N GLU A 412 -12.63 -32.13 21.93
CA GLU A 412 -13.90 -32.07 21.22
C GLU A 412 -14.18 -30.67 20.65
N GLU A 413 -14.73 -30.68 19.44
CA GLU A 413 -15.00 -29.49 18.63
C GLU A 413 -16.39 -28.93 18.99
N ILE A 414 -16.42 -27.85 19.79
CA ILE A 414 -17.68 -27.19 20.18
C ILE A 414 -18.20 -26.34 19.01
N THR A 415 -18.99 -26.98 18.15
CA THR A 415 -19.79 -26.30 17.12
C THR A 415 -20.87 -25.44 17.78
N ALA A 416 -20.93 -24.16 17.40
CA ALA A 416 -21.91 -23.22 17.94
C ALA A 416 -23.17 -23.18 17.06
N THR A 417 -24.31 -23.62 17.61
CA THR A 417 -25.64 -23.42 17.02
C THR A 417 -26.63 -22.88 18.04
N ASP A 418 -27.38 -21.88 17.59
CA ASP A 418 -28.66 -21.36 18.09
C ASP A 418 -28.84 -21.00 19.57
N ALA A 419 -28.98 -19.70 19.80
CA ALA A 419 -29.84 -19.12 20.83
C ALA A 419 -30.74 -18.07 20.18
N ALA A 420 -32.01 -18.40 19.89
CA ALA A 420 -32.92 -17.53 19.15
C ALA A 420 -34.38 -17.64 19.62
N ALA A 421 -35.01 -16.49 19.84
CA ALA A 421 -36.46 -16.26 19.93
C ALA A 421 -36.70 -14.77 19.62
N GLY A 422 -37.70 -14.33 18.84
CA GLY A 422 -38.77 -15.01 18.10
C GLY A 422 -40.00 -14.08 18.07
N SER A 423 -40.91 -14.07 17.08
CA SER A 423 -41.03 -14.66 15.74
C SER A 423 -42.14 -13.85 14.98
N THR A 424 -42.47 -13.96 13.69
CA THR A 424 -42.41 -15.00 12.64
C THR A 424 -42.21 -14.32 11.25
N GLY A 425 -41.95 -15.01 10.13
CA GLY A 425 -41.65 -16.43 9.92
C GLY A 425 -41.79 -16.88 8.45
N SER A 426 -41.34 -18.11 8.19
CA SER A 426 -41.35 -18.85 6.91
C SER A 426 -40.32 -18.44 5.84
N GLY A 427 -39.46 -19.33 5.31
CA GLY A 427 -39.22 -20.71 5.74
C GLY A 427 -38.50 -21.59 4.70
N SER A 428 -37.21 -21.89 4.91
CA SER A 428 -36.51 -23.01 4.30
C SER A 428 -35.27 -23.38 5.12
N THR A 429 -35.06 -24.66 5.40
CA THR A 429 -33.87 -25.18 6.11
C THR A 429 -32.72 -25.47 5.14
N ALA A 430 -31.49 -25.57 5.67
CA ALA A 430 -30.27 -25.64 4.88
C ALA A 430 -29.37 -26.85 5.20
N SER A 431 -28.58 -27.25 4.21
CA SER A 431 -27.30 -28.00 4.31
C SER A 431 -26.60 -27.77 2.96
N GLY A 432 -25.35 -27.31 2.87
CA GLY A 432 -24.11 -28.00 3.30
C GLY A 432 -23.60 -28.84 2.11
N SER A 433 -22.38 -28.74 1.58
CA SER A 433 -21.10 -28.12 1.99
C SER A 433 -20.27 -27.86 0.71
N GLY A 434 -19.25 -26.99 0.64
CA GLY A 434 -18.72 -26.05 1.63
C GLY A 434 -17.52 -25.29 1.05
N GLY A 435 -17.28 -24.07 1.53
CA GLY A 435 -16.16 -23.22 1.13
C GLY A 435 -15.89 -22.16 2.18
N THR A 436 -14.62 -21.84 2.42
CA THR A 436 -14.19 -20.92 3.49
C THR A 436 -14.43 -19.47 3.13
N ALA A 437 -15.67 -19.03 3.34
CA ALA A 437 -16.02 -17.62 3.43
C ALA A 437 -15.11 -16.91 4.44
N GLN A 438 -14.79 -15.64 4.19
CA GLN A 438 -14.14 -14.80 5.20
C GLN A 438 -15.10 -14.60 6.36
N VAL A 439 -14.60 -14.70 7.59
CA VAL A 439 -15.43 -14.43 8.76
C VAL A 439 -15.75 -12.93 8.78
N ALA A 440 -17.00 -12.61 9.02
CA ALA A 440 -17.48 -11.28 9.32
C ALA A 440 -18.43 -11.40 10.49
N PHE A 441 -18.40 -10.45 11.43
CA PHE A 441 -19.52 -10.32 12.34
C PHE A 441 -20.71 -9.73 11.58
N ARG A 442 -21.92 -10.25 11.81
CA ARG A 442 -23.12 -9.66 11.21
C ARG A 442 -23.34 -8.26 11.75
N SER A 443 -23.81 -7.37 10.88
CA SER A 443 -24.13 -5.98 11.21
C SER A 443 -25.17 -5.86 12.33
N VAL A 444 -24.99 -4.86 13.20
CA VAL A 444 -25.76 -4.70 14.45
C VAL A 444 -26.51 -3.38 14.51
N SER A 445 -27.84 -3.48 14.49
CA SER A 445 -28.78 -2.40 14.79
C SER A 445 -28.82 -2.07 16.29
N ALA A 446 -27.74 -1.48 16.82
CA ALA A 446 -27.61 -1.21 18.26
C ALA A 446 -28.76 -0.37 18.83
N GLY A 447 -29.32 0.55 18.04
CA GLY A 447 -30.51 1.34 18.41
C GLY A 447 -31.84 0.56 18.44
N GLN A 448 -31.86 -0.71 18.04
CA GLN A 448 -33.03 -1.61 18.10
C GLN A 448 -32.90 -2.70 19.17
N MET A 449 -31.74 -2.84 19.83
CA MET A 449 -31.50 -3.84 20.87
C MET A 449 -31.61 -3.22 22.27
N THR A 450 -32.03 -4.01 23.27
CA THR A 450 -31.88 -3.58 24.66
C THR A 450 -30.41 -3.61 25.08
N ARG A 451 -30.07 -2.80 26.10
CA ARG A 451 -28.70 -2.76 26.66
C ARG A 451 -28.19 -4.14 27.12
N ALA A 452 -29.09 -5.03 27.57
CA ALA A 452 -28.74 -6.39 27.98
C ALA A 452 -28.40 -7.28 26.79
N GLU A 453 -29.23 -7.30 25.73
CA GLU A 453 -28.96 -8.08 24.52
C GLU A 453 -27.68 -7.62 23.82
N LEU A 454 -27.44 -6.30 23.77
CA LEU A 454 -26.20 -5.74 23.23
C LEU A 454 -24.98 -6.14 24.08
N GLN A 455 -25.10 -6.17 25.43
CA GLN A 455 -24.04 -6.69 26.29
C GLN A 455 -23.75 -8.19 26.04
N THR A 456 -24.78 -9.02 25.87
CA THR A 456 -24.62 -10.46 25.56
C THR A 456 -23.95 -10.67 24.20
N LEU A 457 -24.35 -9.92 23.17
CA LEU A 457 -23.74 -10.00 21.83
C LEU A 457 -22.27 -9.57 21.83
N LEU A 458 -21.94 -8.50 22.56
CA LEU A 458 -20.57 -8.02 22.70
C LEU A 458 -19.67 -8.99 23.47
N ALA A 459 -20.21 -9.68 24.49
CA ALA A 459 -19.51 -10.76 25.17
C ALA A 459 -19.24 -11.94 24.21
N ALA A 460 -20.22 -12.32 23.37
CA ALA A 460 -20.05 -13.38 22.39
C ALA A 460 -19.03 -13.03 21.29
N ARG A 461 -19.04 -11.80 20.75
CA ARG A 461 -18.01 -11.31 19.80
C ARG A 461 -16.61 -11.31 20.45
N ALA A 462 -16.50 -10.94 21.73
CA ALA A 462 -15.23 -10.96 22.46
C ALA A 462 -14.69 -12.39 22.70
N GLU A 463 -15.54 -13.32 23.14
CA GLU A 463 -15.18 -14.74 23.29
C GLU A 463 -14.79 -15.40 21.96
N TYR A 464 -15.40 -14.97 20.84
CA TYR A 464 -14.99 -15.41 19.51
C TYR A 464 -13.56 -14.92 19.17
N LYS A 465 -13.26 -13.63 19.38
CA LYS A 465 -11.91 -13.07 19.15
C LYS A 465 -10.85 -13.76 20.00
N LYS A 466 -11.12 -13.96 21.30
CA LYS A 466 -10.23 -14.74 22.20
C LYS A 466 -9.89 -16.13 21.67
N LYS A 467 -10.84 -16.82 21.01
CA LYS A 467 -10.61 -18.13 20.39
C LYS A 467 -9.81 -18.05 19.09
N VAL A 468 -10.13 -17.10 18.20
CA VAL A 468 -9.37 -16.84 16.96
C VAL A 468 -7.91 -16.54 17.26
N PHE A 469 -7.65 -15.67 18.24
CA PHE A 469 -6.32 -15.19 18.58
C PHE A 469 -5.57 -16.06 19.60
N ALA A 470 -6.16 -17.16 20.09
CA ALA A 470 -5.63 -17.97 21.18
C ALA A 470 -4.17 -18.44 20.98
N SER A 471 -3.78 -18.85 19.76
CA SER A 471 -2.41 -19.29 19.45
C SER A 471 -1.39 -18.15 19.62
N ALA A 472 -1.73 -16.96 19.14
CA ALA A 472 -0.87 -15.79 19.23
C ALA A 472 -0.83 -15.19 20.64
N ILE A 473 -1.97 -15.20 21.36
CA ILE A 473 -2.06 -14.85 22.79
C ILE A 473 -1.14 -15.76 23.61
N ASN A 474 -1.31 -17.09 23.52
CA ASN A 474 -0.49 -18.06 24.24
C ASN A 474 1.02 -17.87 23.94
N SER A 475 1.37 -17.58 22.67
CA SER A 475 2.75 -17.32 22.27
C SER A 475 3.32 -16.05 22.92
N LEU A 476 2.53 -14.98 22.99
CA LEU A 476 2.90 -13.72 23.63
C LEU A 476 2.88 -13.77 25.16
N GLU A 477 2.09 -14.64 25.78
CA GLU A 477 2.18 -14.88 27.23
C GLU A 477 3.49 -15.56 27.63
N VAL A 478 4.01 -16.46 26.78
CA VAL A 478 5.34 -17.07 26.95
C VAL A 478 6.46 -16.08 26.61
N ASN A 479 6.30 -15.27 25.56
CA ASN A 479 7.28 -14.27 25.15
C ASN A 479 6.62 -13.01 24.53
N PRO A 480 6.40 -11.94 25.32
CA PRO A 480 5.81 -10.69 24.83
C PRO A 480 6.62 -10.01 23.72
N ALA A 481 7.93 -10.27 23.65
CA ALA A 481 8.82 -9.67 22.66
C ALA A 481 8.70 -10.31 21.24
N LEU A 482 7.80 -11.28 21.03
CA LEU A 482 7.53 -11.81 19.68
C LEU A 482 6.93 -10.75 18.73
N ALA A 483 6.23 -9.74 19.25
CA ALA A 483 5.66 -8.66 18.43
C ALA A 483 6.58 -7.42 18.31
N ASP A 484 7.58 -7.29 19.21
CA ASP A 484 8.47 -6.13 19.34
C ASP A 484 9.16 -5.83 18.00
N VAL A 485 9.21 -4.54 17.64
CA VAL A 485 9.86 -4.08 16.41
C VAL A 485 11.29 -3.62 16.73
N ARG A 486 12.26 -4.16 15.98
CA ARG A 486 13.68 -3.80 16.18
C ARG A 486 13.96 -2.32 15.93
N ALA A 487 15.05 -1.81 16.51
CA ALA A 487 15.61 -0.52 16.14
C ALA A 487 16.08 -0.50 14.67
N CYS A 488 16.02 0.67 14.03
CA CYS A 488 16.65 0.92 12.74
C CYS A 488 18.14 1.19 12.92
N GLU A 489 18.95 0.73 11.96
CA GLU A 489 20.40 0.95 11.94
C GLU A 489 20.78 2.20 11.11
N ASN A 490 19.95 2.62 10.16
CA ASN A 490 20.23 3.75 9.27
C ASN A 490 18.96 4.36 8.63
N GLU A 491 19.09 5.53 7.97
CA GLU A 491 17.99 6.28 7.36
C GLU A 491 17.23 5.48 6.27
N ALA A 492 17.93 4.61 5.50
CA ALA A 492 17.30 3.83 4.43
C ALA A 492 16.40 2.69 4.94
N GLU A 493 16.48 2.31 6.22
CA GLU A 493 15.53 1.38 6.84
C GLU A 493 14.25 2.08 7.35
N LEU A 494 14.36 3.36 7.76
CA LEU A 494 13.21 4.16 8.18
C LEU A 494 12.21 4.37 7.04
N ASP A 495 12.73 4.65 5.84
CA ASP A 495 11.94 4.79 4.62
C ASP A 495 11.29 3.47 4.15
N GLN A 496 11.79 2.31 4.60
CA GLN A 496 11.12 1.02 4.41
C GLN A 496 9.96 0.85 5.41
N GLY A 497 10.20 1.15 6.69
CA GLY A 497 9.21 0.97 7.77
C GLY A 497 9.28 -0.36 8.51
N ASN A 498 10.40 -1.07 8.42
CA ASN A 498 10.58 -2.41 9.03
C ASN A 498 11.14 -2.35 10.47
N CYS A 499 11.34 -1.16 11.03
CA CYS A 499 12.08 -0.91 12.26
C CYS A 499 11.66 0.43 12.90
N LEU A 500 12.03 0.66 14.17
CA LEU A 500 11.73 1.89 14.91
C LEU A 500 12.93 2.85 14.96
N VAL A 501 12.67 4.16 14.83
CA VAL A 501 13.73 5.18 15.00
C VAL A 501 14.25 5.27 16.45
N THR A 502 15.56 5.35 16.60
CA THR A 502 16.25 5.63 17.87
C THR A 502 16.43 7.15 18.06
N GLU A 503 16.70 7.66 19.26
CA GLU A 503 16.99 9.12 19.39
C GLU A 503 18.34 9.45 18.74
N GLU A 504 19.27 8.51 18.76
CA GLU A 504 20.61 8.60 18.19
C GLU A 504 20.52 8.79 16.67
N LEU A 505 19.82 7.90 15.97
CA LEU A 505 19.62 7.97 14.51
C LEU A 505 18.71 9.15 14.14
N LYS A 506 17.67 9.44 14.92
CA LYS A 506 16.82 10.64 14.73
C LYS A 506 17.67 11.91 14.83
N LYS A 507 18.55 12.02 15.81
CA LYS A 507 19.43 13.16 16.01
C LYS A 507 20.43 13.29 14.87
N GLU A 508 21.10 12.21 14.47
CA GLU A 508 22.02 12.20 13.31
C GLU A 508 21.32 12.70 12.03
N ILE A 509 20.14 12.16 11.73
CA ILE A 509 19.33 12.56 10.57
C ILE A 509 18.86 14.02 10.71
N GLN A 510 18.46 14.46 11.90
CA GLN A 510 18.02 15.84 12.11
C GLN A 510 19.19 16.83 12.00
N GLU A 511 20.37 16.55 12.54
CA GLU A 511 21.57 17.38 12.36
C GLU A 511 21.99 17.44 10.87
N ALA A 512 21.95 16.31 10.15
CA ALA A 512 22.20 16.26 8.70
C ALA A 512 21.14 16.99 7.85
N ARG A 513 19.91 17.18 8.37
CA ARG A 513 18.82 17.93 7.73
C ARG A 513 18.79 19.42 8.13
N GLU A 514 19.20 19.78 9.35
CA GLU A 514 19.33 21.18 9.80
C GLU A 514 20.40 21.93 8.98
N VAL A 515 21.51 21.25 8.62
CA VAL A 515 22.53 21.75 7.68
C VAL A 515 21.95 22.03 6.26
N ARG A 516 20.72 21.58 5.97
CA ARG A 516 20.02 21.74 4.67
C ARG A 516 18.76 22.63 4.75
N LYS A 517 18.52 23.32 5.88
CA LYS A 517 17.21 23.88 6.27
C LYS A 517 16.77 25.16 5.55
N LEU A 518 16.32 25.03 4.31
CA LEU A 518 15.46 26.01 3.61
C LEU A 518 14.29 25.32 2.89
N ALA A 519 13.44 24.60 3.65
CA ALA A 519 12.20 23.99 3.15
C ALA A 519 11.23 23.51 4.27
N ARG A 520 10.85 24.38 5.22
CA ARG A 520 9.82 24.06 6.23
C ARG A 520 8.78 25.18 6.37
N GLU A 521 8.15 25.51 5.25
CA GLU A 521 6.94 26.33 5.21
C GLU A 521 5.70 25.46 5.48
N SER A 522 4.68 26.03 6.14
CA SER A 522 3.36 25.37 6.19
C SER A 522 2.77 25.29 4.78
N ARG A 523 2.23 24.13 4.39
CA ARG A 523 1.61 23.94 3.07
C ARG A 523 0.31 24.69 2.88
N ARG A 524 -0.28 25.22 3.96
CA ARG A 524 -1.45 26.11 3.95
C ARG A 524 -1.17 27.28 4.89
N ALA A 525 -1.39 28.51 4.42
CA ALA A 525 -1.32 29.67 5.29
C ALA A 525 -2.51 29.67 6.27
N VAL A 526 -2.25 30.02 7.53
CA VAL A 526 -3.27 30.12 8.58
C VAL A 526 -3.93 31.49 8.49
N ARG A 527 -5.26 31.53 8.46
CA ARG A 527 -6.05 32.77 8.49
C ARG A 527 -6.46 33.14 9.91
N GLN A 528 -6.83 32.15 10.71
CA GLN A 528 -7.17 32.31 12.13
C GLN A 528 -6.84 31.03 12.89
N ALA A 529 -6.32 31.17 14.10
CA ALA A 529 -6.12 30.08 15.07
C ALA A 529 -6.53 30.59 16.45
N ALA A 530 -7.16 29.73 17.25
CA ALA A 530 -7.48 30.02 18.64
C ALA A 530 -6.24 29.92 19.54
N VAL A 531 -5.30 29.02 19.21
CA VAL A 531 -4.01 28.87 19.90
C VAL A 531 -2.86 29.04 18.89
N PRO A 532 -2.42 30.29 18.63
CA PRO A 532 -1.44 30.59 17.58
C PRO A 532 -0.02 30.08 17.90
N GLU A 533 0.30 29.78 19.16
CA GLU A 533 1.56 29.15 19.56
C GLU A 533 1.74 27.71 19.01
N ILE A 534 0.66 27.06 18.53
CA ILE A 534 0.77 25.81 17.76
C ILE A 534 1.06 26.19 16.30
N GLU A 535 2.26 25.91 15.80
CA GLU A 535 2.70 26.33 14.46
C GLU A 535 2.10 25.46 13.35
N ARG A 536 2.26 24.13 13.47
CA ARG A 536 1.75 23.14 12.50
C ARG A 536 0.87 22.11 13.19
N LYS A 537 -0.14 21.61 12.49
CA LYS A 537 -1.05 20.56 12.97
C LYS A 537 -1.03 19.40 11.98
N VAL A 538 -0.75 18.18 12.44
CA VAL A 538 -0.64 16.97 11.59
C VAL A 538 -1.48 15.84 12.16
N ALA A 539 -2.28 15.19 11.33
CA ALA A 539 -3.13 14.07 11.72
C ALA A 539 -2.79 12.83 10.88
N VAL A 540 -2.58 11.68 11.53
CA VAL A 540 -2.49 10.38 10.88
C VAL A 540 -3.74 9.58 11.25
N LEU A 541 -4.51 9.18 10.24
CA LEU A 541 -5.78 8.49 10.38
C LEU A 541 -5.60 7.06 9.84
N ILE A 542 -5.82 6.07 10.68
CA ILE A 542 -5.68 4.64 10.33
C ILE A 542 -7.04 3.98 10.55
N GLY A 543 -7.53 3.27 9.53
CA GLY A 543 -8.82 2.54 9.58
C GLY A 543 -8.69 1.21 8.86
N ASN A 544 -8.81 0.11 9.59
CA ASN A 544 -8.66 -1.24 9.06
C ASN A 544 -10.02 -1.96 9.08
N ASP A 545 -10.60 -2.14 7.89
CA ASP A 545 -11.85 -2.88 7.68
C ASP A 545 -11.57 -4.32 7.23
N ASN A 546 -10.59 -4.47 6.34
CA ASN A 546 -10.20 -5.73 5.73
C ASN A 546 -8.93 -6.29 6.36
N TYR A 547 -8.90 -7.62 6.49
CA TYR A 547 -7.77 -8.39 7.01
C TYR A 547 -7.38 -9.48 6.01
N ALA A 548 -6.07 -9.63 5.77
CA ALA A 548 -5.55 -10.61 4.81
C ALA A 548 -5.73 -12.07 5.29
N ASP A 549 -5.73 -12.28 6.61
CA ASP A 549 -6.09 -13.54 7.24
C ASP A 549 -7.61 -13.62 7.44
N ARG A 550 -8.27 -14.55 6.72
CA ARG A 550 -9.73 -14.76 6.77
C ARG A 550 -10.27 -15.24 8.11
N ASN A 551 -9.41 -15.69 9.03
CA ASN A 551 -9.81 -16.05 10.40
C ASN A 551 -10.11 -14.80 11.25
N ILE A 552 -9.53 -13.65 10.88
CA ILE A 552 -9.79 -12.35 11.52
C ILE A 552 -11.09 -11.78 10.94
N PRO A 553 -12.12 -11.47 11.76
CA PRO A 553 -13.35 -10.88 11.27
C PRO A 553 -13.12 -9.54 10.56
N THR A 554 -13.78 -9.30 9.43
CA THR A 554 -13.84 -7.94 8.86
C THR A 554 -14.65 -6.99 9.74
N LEU A 555 -14.43 -5.69 9.54
CA LEU A 555 -15.24 -4.59 10.07
C LEU A 555 -15.83 -3.79 8.90
N GLU A 556 -16.93 -3.07 9.13
CA GLU A 556 -17.64 -2.35 8.05
C GLU A 556 -17.37 -0.82 8.02
N ASN A 557 -17.01 -0.22 9.16
CA ASN A 557 -17.01 1.24 9.35
C ASN A 557 -15.66 1.88 9.76
N ALA A 558 -14.59 1.13 10.04
CA ALA A 558 -13.33 1.67 10.58
C ALA A 558 -12.60 2.59 9.59
N GLY A 559 -12.58 2.25 8.29
CA GLY A 559 -12.06 3.11 7.24
C GLY A 559 -12.94 4.33 6.97
N ALA A 560 -14.26 4.21 7.14
CA ALA A 560 -15.21 5.32 7.04
C ALA A 560 -15.04 6.33 8.19
N ASP A 561 -14.88 5.83 9.42
CA ASP A 561 -14.62 6.63 10.62
C ASP A 561 -13.28 7.37 10.54
N ALA A 562 -12.20 6.66 10.19
CA ALA A 562 -10.87 7.27 10.01
C ALA A 562 -10.90 8.39 8.94
N LYS A 563 -11.65 8.20 7.86
CA LYS A 563 -11.84 9.20 6.81
C LYS A 563 -12.64 10.41 7.28
N ALA A 564 -13.78 10.20 7.96
CA ALA A 564 -14.66 11.29 8.40
C ALA A 564 -14.03 12.13 9.53
N VAL A 565 -13.36 11.48 10.49
CA VAL A 565 -12.53 12.15 11.52
C VAL A 565 -11.42 12.95 10.85
N GLY A 566 -10.76 12.39 9.83
CA GLY A 566 -9.77 13.11 9.02
C GLY A 566 -10.33 14.37 8.37
N GLN A 567 -11.47 14.28 7.68
CA GLN A 567 -12.12 15.43 7.05
C GLN A 567 -12.46 16.52 8.06
N LEU A 568 -13.04 16.16 9.22
CA LEU A 568 -13.35 17.13 10.28
C LEU A 568 -12.09 17.81 10.84
N LEU A 569 -11.03 17.05 11.12
CA LEU A 569 -9.76 17.59 11.59
C LEU A 569 -9.13 18.54 10.55
N GLN A 570 -9.22 18.24 9.25
CA GLN A 570 -8.72 19.13 8.20
C GLN A 570 -9.55 20.41 8.07
N GLU A 571 -10.88 20.30 8.07
CA GLU A 571 -11.79 21.40 7.71
C GLU A 571 -12.08 22.36 8.88
N THR A 572 -12.22 21.86 10.11
CA THR A 572 -12.61 22.66 11.29
C THR A 572 -11.43 22.97 12.22
N LEU A 573 -10.44 22.07 12.28
CA LEU A 573 -9.27 22.21 13.15
C LEU A 573 -7.93 22.35 12.38
N GLY A 574 -7.95 22.47 11.05
CA GLY A 574 -6.79 22.85 10.24
C GLY A 574 -5.60 21.90 10.24
N TYR A 575 -5.81 20.58 10.41
CA TYR A 575 -4.73 19.58 10.36
C TYR A 575 -4.31 19.20 8.92
N ASP A 576 -2.99 19.07 8.68
CA ASP A 576 -2.42 18.29 7.55
C ASP A 576 -2.76 16.79 7.79
N THR A 577 -3.66 16.20 7.00
CA THR A 577 -4.10 14.80 7.22
C THR A 577 -3.40 13.79 6.31
N VAL A 578 -3.03 12.65 6.87
CA VAL A 578 -2.57 11.44 6.16
C VAL A 578 -3.54 10.30 6.50
N LEU A 579 -4.25 9.76 5.51
CA LEU A 579 -5.18 8.64 5.68
C LEU A 579 -4.53 7.33 5.22
N LEU A 580 -4.64 6.28 6.03
CA LEU A 580 -4.15 4.93 5.80
C LEU A 580 -5.32 3.95 6.02
N THR A 581 -6.03 3.60 4.95
CA THR A 581 -7.07 2.56 4.96
C THR A 581 -6.45 1.18 4.73
N ASP A 582 -6.89 0.17 5.46
CA ASP A 582 -6.37 -1.21 5.41
C ASP A 582 -4.84 -1.25 5.49
N ALA A 583 -4.31 -0.59 6.52
CA ALA A 583 -2.90 -0.31 6.67
C ALA A 583 -2.11 -1.54 7.16
N THR A 584 -0.98 -1.79 6.50
CA THR A 584 0.00 -2.80 6.93
C THR A 584 0.85 -2.29 8.10
N LYS A 585 1.39 -3.21 8.93
CA LYS A 585 2.32 -2.91 10.04
C LYS A 585 3.47 -2.01 9.56
N GLN A 586 4.03 -2.34 8.41
CA GLN A 586 5.10 -1.56 7.76
C GLN A 586 4.66 -0.13 7.38
N ALA A 587 3.46 0.05 6.81
CA ALA A 587 2.97 1.36 6.40
C ALA A 587 2.71 2.30 7.59
N VAL A 588 2.20 1.76 8.70
CA VAL A 588 2.00 2.50 9.95
C VAL A 588 3.35 2.90 10.54
N ILE A 589 4.29 1.96 10.71
CA ILE A 589 5.62 2.23 11.29
C ILE A 589 6.38 3.29 10.47
N ARG A 590 6.41 3.17 9.14
CA ARG A 590 7.02 4.16 8.22
C ARG A 590 6.44 5.57 8.44
N THR A 591 5.12 5.66 8.61
CA THR A 591 4.42 6.95 8.80
C THR A 591 4.70 7.55 10.17
N LEU A 592 4.80 6.74 11.23
CA LEU A 592 5.14 7.20 12.58
C LEU A 592 6.63 7.59 12.72
N ASN A 593 7.55 6.84 12.10
CA ASN A 593 8.96 7.23 11.94
C ASN A 593 9.07 8.59 11.22
N ARG A 594 8.30 8.80 10.16
CA ARG A 594 8.25 10.09 9.44
C ARG A 594 7.79 11.23 10.35
N LEU A 595 6.77 11.04 11.19
CA LEU A 595 6.36 12.06 12.16
C LEU A 595 7.49 12.39 13.15
N ALA A 596 8.23 11.40 13.64
CA ALA A 596 9.35 11.63 14.56
C ALA A 596 10.49 12.48 13.95
N LEU A 597 10.72 12.34 12.64
CA LEU A 597 11.70 13.14 11.90
C LEU A 597 11.18 14.53 11.50
N GLU A 598 9.91 14.64 11.06
CA GLU A 598 9.33 15.87 10.51
C GLU A 598 8.73 16.81 11.57
N THR A 599 8.40 16.34 12.78
CA THR A 599 7.75 17.18 13.79
C THR A 599 8.73 17.95 14.67
N GLY A 600 8.32 19.13 15.14
CA GLY A 600 9.04 20.00 16.07
C GLY A 600 8.21 20.32 17.33
N PRO A 601 8.80 20.93 18.38
CA PRO A 601 8.14 21.12 19.67
C PRO A 601 6.82 21.91 19.63
N ASN A 602 6.71 22.89 18.72
CA ASN A 602 5.53 23.74 18.56
C ASN A 602 4.48 23.15 17.61
N ASP A 603 4.68 21.93 17.12
CA ASP A 603 3.67 21.21 16.34
C ASP A 603 2.65 20.53 17.26
N SER A 604 1.48 20.23 16.70
CA SER A 604 0.45 19.39 17.30
C SER A 604 0.13 18.18 16.42
N VAL A 605 0.04 17.01 17.03
CA VAL A 605 -0.14 15.71 16.37
C VAL A 605 -1.36 14.99 16.93
N ILE A 606 -2.21 14.49 16.03
CA ILE A 606 -3.21 13.45 16.34
C ILE A 606 -2.83 12.19 15.56
N ILE A 607 -2.88 11.04 16.23
CA ILE A 607 -2.97 9.74 15.58
C ILE A 607 -4.34 9.17 15.92
N TYR A 608 -5.13 8.79 14.93
CA TYR A 608 -6.41 8.11 15.07
C TYR A 608 -6.26 6.68 14.55
N TYR A 609 -6.71 5.69 15.32
CA TYR A 609 -6.78 4.29 14.90
C TYR A 609 -8.18 3.73 15.12
N ALA A 610 -8.77 3.15 14.09
CA ALA A 610 -9.95 2.29 14.17
C ALA A 610 -9.64 0.92 13.55
N GLY A 611 -10.07 -0.15 14.21
CA GLY A 611 -9.80 -1.53 13.79
C GLY A 611 -9.74 -2.49 14.99
N HIS A 612 -9.43 -3.76 14.72
CA HIS A 612 -9.24 -4.74 15.80
C HIS A 612 -8.03 -4.44 16.67
N GLY A 613 -8.17 -4.78 17.95
CA GLY A 613 -7.09 -4.82 18.93
C GLY A 613 -7.32 -6.00 19.87
N GLU A 614 -6.26 -6.49 20.51
CA GLU A 614 -6.34 -7.61 21.45
C GLU A 614 -5.54 -7.35 22.74
N ALA A 615 -5.96 -7.98 23.82
CA ALA A 615 -5.55 -7.73 25.20
C ALA A 615 -4.94 -8.97 25.86
N ILE A 616 -3.71 -8.88 26.34
CA ILE A 616 -3.10 -9.97 27.10
C ILE A 616 -3.14 -9.65 28.59
N GLU A 617 -4.07 -10.29 29.29
CA GLU A 617 -4.42 -10.00 30.69
C GLU A 617 -3.22 -10.14 31.64
N ASN A 618 -2.42 -11.19 31.48
CA ASN A 618 -1.22 -11.45 32.29
C ASN A 618 -0.09 -10.43 32.02
N GLY A 619 0.06 -9.96 30.77
CA GLY A 619 1.09 -9.00 30.37
C GLY A 619 0.68 -7.53 30.46
N LYS A 620 -0.62 -7.24 30.65
CA LYS A 620 -1.25 -5.91 30.56
C LYS A 620 -0.92 -5.14 29.27
N THR A 621 -0.49 -5.84 28.23
CA THR A 621 -0.08 -5.27 26.95
C THR A 621 -1.22 -5.46 25.95
N GLY A 622 -1.57 -4.37 25.26
CA GLY A 622 -2.46 -4.42 24.10
C GLY A 622 -1.68 -4.46 22.80
N TYR A 623 -2.34 -4.92 21.74
CA TYR A 623 -1.79 -5.04 20.41
C TYR A 623 -2.82 -4.55 19.39
N TRP A 624 -2.38 -3.81 18.38
CA TRP A 624 -3.21 -3.46 17.22
C TRP A 624 -3.04 -4.52 16.12
N ILE A 625 -4.17 -4.90 15.52
CA ILE A 625 -4.21 -5.87 14.42
C ILE A 625 -4.23 -5.09 13.10
N MET A 626 -3.18 -5.26 12.31
CA MET A 626 -2.96 -4.60 11.02
C MET A 626 -3.59 -5.41 9.87
N ASN A 627 -3.76 -4.82 8.69
CA ASN A 627 -4.31 -5.53 7.52
C ASN A 627 -3.49 -6.80 7.17
N ASP A 628 -2.16 -6.74 7.32
CA ASP A 628 -1.20 -7.84 7.13
C ASP A 628 -0.99 -8.70 8.39
N SER A 629 -1.76 -8.48 9.47
CA SER A 629 -1.73 -9.35 10.64
C SER A 629 -2.41 -10.70 10.38
N THR A 630 -1.91 -11.74 11.03
CA THR A 630 -2.48 -13.09 11.02
C THR A 630 -2.85 -13.53 12.44
N ALA A 631 -3.89 -14.34 12.57
CA ALA A 631 -4.45 -14.73 13.87
C ALA A 631 -3.52 -15.63 14.70
N ASP A 632 -2.60 -16.33 14.02
CA ASP A 632 -1.69 -17.33 14.59
C ASP A 632 -0.31 -16.79 14.99
N ARG A 633 0.21 -15.76 14.30
CA ARG A 633 1.60 -15.28 14.38
C ARG A 633 1.68 -13.83 14.87
N PRO A 634 1.97 -13.59 16.17
CA PRO A 634 1.96 -12.26 16.77
C PRO A 634 3.07 -11.32 16.27
N GLN A 635 4.09 -11.85 15.57
CA GLN A 635 5.12 -11.06 14.88
C GLN A 635 4.51 -10.03 13.92
N SER A 636 3.33 -10.34 13.38
CA SER A 636 2.57 -9.51 12.44
C SER A 636 1.72 -8.41 13.10
N TRP A 637 1.55 -8.45 14.43
CA TRP A 637 0.76 -7.46 15.19
C TRP A 637 1.64 -6.30 15.66
N LEU A 638 1.08 -5.13 15.95
CA LEU A 638 1.84 -3.98 16.44
C LEU A 638 1.56 -3.75 17.93
N SER A 639 2.59 -3.83 18.79
CA SER A 639 2.38 -3.73 20.24
C SER A 639 2.15 -2.29 20.72
N ASN A 640 1.35 -2.13 21.78
CA ASN A 640 1.22 -0.85 22.49
C ASN A 640 2.58 -0.35 23.04
N GLY A 641 3.55 -1.27 23.23
CA GLY A 641 4.94 -0.95 23.56
C GLY A 641 5.64 -0.22 22.40
N ASP A 642 5.63 -0.79 21.20
CA ASP A 642 6.20 -0.19 19.98
C ASP A 642 5.55 1.15 19.64
N ILE A 643 4.22 1.21 19.75
CA ILE A 643 3.45 2.45 19.52
C ILE A 643 3.87 3.50 20.57
N SER A 644 4.00 3.14 21.84
CA SER A 644 4.47 4.06 22.88
C SER A 644 5.92 4.51 22.66
N ARG A 645 6.81 3.62 22.20
CA ARG A 645 8.19 3.96 21.80
C ARG A 645 8.18 4.98 20.66
N LEU A 646 7.42 4.74 19.59
CA LEU A 646 7.24 5.64 18.44
C LEU A 646 6.66 7.00 18.84
N LEU A 647 5.61 7.02 19.67
CA LEU A 647 5.02 8.25 20.22
C LEU A 647 6.04 9.04 21.06
N GLY A 648 6.93 8.37 21.79
CA GLY A 648 8.05 8.98 22.49
C GLY A 648 9.00 9.73 21.55
N ARG A 649 9.28 9.17 20.36
CA ARG A 649 10.14 9.79 19.34
C ARG A 649 9.56 11.05 18.71
N ILE A 650 8.24 11.24 18.75
CA ILE A 650 7.57 12.43 18.20
C ILE A 650 7.89 13.67 19.05
N SER A 651 8.46 14.68 18.41
CA SER A 651 8.97 15.90 19.06
C SER A 651 7.86 16.89 19.44
N ALA A 652 6.68 16.78 18.85
CA ALA A 652 5.52 17.63 19.13
C ALA A 652 5.15 17.62 20.62
N LYS A 653 5.00 18.81 21.23
CA LYS A 653 4.54 18.92 22.62
C LYS A 653 3.06 18.57 22.79
N GLN A 654 2.27 18.72 21.74
CA GLN A 654 0.86 18.36 21.73
C GLN A 654 0.70 17.07 20.96
N LEU A 655 0.51 15.95 21.67
CA LEU A 655 0.42 14.62 21.07
C LEU A 655 -0.77 13.86 21.65
N MET A 656 -1.76 13.55 20.81
CA MET A 656 -2.87 12.68 21.17
C MET A 656 -2.88 11.42 20.31
N LEU A 657 -3.03 10.26 20.96
CA LEU A 657 -3.54 9.05 20.33
C LEU A 657 -5.05 8.95 20.62
N VAL A 658 -5.86 8.80 19.58
CA VAL A 658 -7.27 8.42 19.67
C VAL A 658 -7.38 7.01 19.11
N SER A 659 -7.98 6.10 19.86
CA SER A 659 -8.04 4.69 19.48
C SER A 659 -9.44 4.15 19.72
N ASP A 660 -10.15 3.88 18.62
CA ASP A 660 -11.43 3.20 18.59
C ASP A 660 -11.19 1.72 18.28
N SER A 661 -10.63 1.03 19.27
CA SER A 661 -10.24 -0.36 19.19
C SER A 661 -10.31 -1.00 20.57
N CYS A 662 -10.38 -2.33 20.62
CA CYS A 662 -10.39 -3.03 21.89
C CYS A 662 -9.06 -2.81 22.63
N PHE A 663 -9.16 -2.53 23.93
CA PHE A 663 -8.03 -2.45 24.86
C PHE A 663 -6.96 -1.35 24.61
N SER A 664 -7.35 -0.27 23.94
CA SER A 664 -6.63 1.02 23.99
C SER A 664 -6.46 1.61 25.40
N GLY A 665 -7.08 1.04 26.43
CA GLY A 665 -6.86 1.39 27.84
C GLY A 665 -5.45 1.10 28.35
N ALA A 666 -4.74 0.10 27.80
CA ALA A 666 -3.41 -0.29 28.27
C ALA A 666 -2.29 0.76 28.01
N PHE A 667 -2.54 1.77 27.17
CA PHE A 667 -1.61 2.89 27.03
C PHE A 667 -1.59 3.82 28.26
N ALA A 668 -2.66 3.83 29.06
CA ALA A 668 -2.71 4.60 30.29
C ALA A 668 -2.00 3.82 31.41
N GLY A 669 -0.78 4.24 31.75
CA GLY A 669 0.05 3.63 32.80
C GLY A 669 -0.44 3.89 34.22
N GLY A 670 -1.73 3.64 34.51
CA GLY A 670 -2.42 3.94 35.76
C GLY A 670 -2.75 5.43 35.98
N GLU A 671 -2.04 6.35 35.33
CA GLU A 671 -2.18 7.78 35.56
C GLU A 671 -3.32 8.41 34.74
N ARG A 672 -4.39 8.76 35.45
CA ARG A 672 -5.48 9.60 34.94
C ARG A 672 -4.93 11.01 34.70
N VAL A 673 -5.20 11.61 33.54
CA VAL A 673 -4.96 13.04 33.34
C VAL A 673 -5.82 13.81 34.34
N THR A 674 -5.19 14.53 35.26
CA THR A 674 -5.88 15.48 36.13
C THR A 674 -6.12 16.76 35.35
N ARG A 675 -7.32 17.35 35.49
CA ARG A 675 -7.64 18.65 34.89
C ARG A 675 -6.58 19.67 35.34
N PRO A 676 -5.82 20.32 34.42
CA PRO A 676 -4.74 21.21 34.81
C PRO A 676 -5.19 22.40 35.66
N THR A 677 -4.29 22.88 36.52
CA THR A 677 -4.51 24.08 37.35
C THR A 677 -4.13 25.38 36.64
N ALA A 678 -3.48 25.29 35.48
CA ALA A 678 -3.07 26.44 34.68
C ALA A 678 -4.27 27.02 33.90
N ALA A 679 -4.34 28.35 33.80
CA ALA A 679 -5.54 29.07 33.35
C ALA A 679 -5.55 29.46 31.86
N ASP A 680 -4.44 29.26 31.13
CA ASP A 680 -4.32 29.64 29.72
C ASP A 680 -3.64 28.56 28.87
N ALA A 681 -3.86 28.60 27.56
CA ALA A 681 -3.26 27.66 26.61
C ALA A 681 -1.73 27.72 26.58
N LYS A 682 -1.14 28.91 26.76
CA LYS A 682 0.30 29.16 26.60
C LYS A 682 1.14 28.47 27.68
N SER A 683 0.68 28.51 28.93
CA SER A 683 1.30 27.83 30.07
C SER A 683 1.20 26.31 29.96
N LEU A 684 0.10 25.80 29.38
CA LEU A 684 -0.08 24.37 29.06
C LEU A 684 0.89 23.91 27.96
N LEU A 685 1.05 24.70 26.88
CA LEU A 685 2.04 24.47 25.81
C LEU A 685 3.50 24.62 26.25
N GLY A 686 3.75 25.16 27.44
CA GLY A 686 5.04 25.08 28.10
C GLY A 686 5.53 23.63 28.26
N ARG A 687 4.61 22.66 28.37
CA ARG A 687 4.84 21.25 28.70
C ARG A 687 4.43 20.29 27.56
N LYS A 688 5.00 19.08 27.52
CA LYS A 688 4.57 18.00 26.61
C LYS A 688 3.32 17.29 27.16
N ALA A 689 2.18 17.50 26.52
CA ALA A 689 0.98 16.71 26.71
C ALA A 689 0.99 15.53 25.73
N ALA A 690 1.35 14.33 26.22
CA ALA A 690 1.19 13.08 25.49
C ALA A 690 0.04 12.26 26.10
N VAL A 691 -1.10 12.20 25.43
CA VAL A 691 -2.36 11.64 25.99
C VAL A 691 -2.97 10.58 25.08
N VAL A 692 -3.77 9.70 25.65
CA VAL A 692 -4.52 8.68 24.90
C VAL A 692 -6.00 8.75 25.25
N MET A 693 -6.85 8.83 24.21
CA MET A 693 -8.30 8.64 24.28
C MET A 693 -8.67 7.30 23.65
N SER A 694 -9.62 6.60 24.26
CA SER A 694 -9.85 5.17 24.09
C SER A 694 -11.34 4.87 24.16
N SER A 695 -11.92 4.12 23.22
CA SER A 695 -13.37 3.77 23.27
C SER A 695 -13.71 2.78 24.40
N GLY A 696 -12.73 2.03 24.89
CA GLY A 696 -12.76 1.46 26.24
C GLY A 696 -13.77 0.33 26.46
N GLY A 697 -14.07 -0.44 25.41
CA GLY A 697 -14.84 -1.69 25.49
C GLY A 697 -14.40 -2.70 24.44
N ASN A 698 -14.88 -3.94 24.54
CA ASN A 698 -14.49 -5.02 23.62
C ASN A 698 -15.19 -4.96 22.25
N GLU A 699 -16.18 -4.05 22.12
CA GLU A 699 -16.84 -3.50 20.91
C GLU A 699 -18.00 -2.57 21.43
N PRO A 700 -18.85 -1.89 20.62
CA PRO A 700 -19.11 -2.02 19.18
C PRO A 700 -18.38 -1.02 18.30
N VAL A 701 -17.69 -1.54 17.28
CA VAL A 701 -17.96 -1.04 15.93
C VAL A 701 -19.42 -1.40 15.67
N SER A 702 -20.28 -0.39 15.77
CA SER A 702 -21.71 -0.54 15.53
C SER A 702 -21.91 -0.31 14.06
N ASP A 703 -22.34 -1.35 13.36
CA ASP A 703 -22.45 -1.33 11.92
C ASP A 703 -23.61 -0.40 11.50
N ASP A 704 -24.73 -0.43 12.24
CA ASP A 704 -25.63 0.72 12.41
C ASP A 704 -25.19 1.56 13.63
N GLY A 705 -24.19 2.40 13.43
CA GLY A 705 -23.98 3.56 14.28
C GLY A 705 -24.71 4.80 13.74
N ARG A 706 -24.59 5.95 14.40
CA ARG A 706 -25.26 7.17 13.91
C ARG A 706 -24.57 7.64 12.62
N GLU A 707 -25.35 7.85 11.56
CA GLU A 707 -24.87 8.33 10.25
C GLU A 707 -23.82 7.41 9.57
N GLY A 708 -23.74 6.13 9.94
CA GLY A 708 -22.74 5.18 9.39
C GLY A 708 -21.37 5.23 10.06
N HIS A 709 -21.32 5.72 11.31
CA HIS A 709 -20.10 5.90 12.09
C HIS A 709 -20.20 5.21 13.45
N SER A 710 -19.10 4.67 14.01
CA SER A 710 -19.09 4.10 15.37
C SER A 710 -19.70 5.06 16.40
N SER A 711 -20.29 4.54 17.48
CA SER A 711 -20.82 5.40 18.55
C SER A 711 -19.73 6.31 19.14
N PHE A 712 -18.51 5.81 19.28
CA PHE A 712 -17.37 6.61 19.73
C PHE A 712 -16.92 7.63 18.68
N ALA A 713 -16.78 7.22 17.42
CA ALA A 713 -16.37 8.10 16.32
C ALA A 713 -17.39 9.23 16.09
N TRP A 714 -18.68 8.94 16.12
CA TRP A 714 -19.75 9.92 15.96
C TRP A 714 -19.77 10.95 17.10
N HIS A 715 -19.75 10.50 18.36
CA HIS A 715 -19.71 11.41 19.52
C HIS A 715 -18.42 12.22 19.57
N PHE A 716 -17.28 11.66 19.13
CA PHE A 716 -16.03 12.40 18.98
C PHE A 716 -16.15 13.51 17.92
N MET A 717 -16.71 13.20 16.76
CA MET A 717 -16.92 14.19 15.69
C MET A 717 -17.93 15.28 16.08
N ASP A 718 -19.06 14.92 16.69
CA ASP A 718 -20.07 15.86 17.17
C ASP A 718 -19.50 16.86 18.20
N LEU A 719 -18.63 16.40 19.11
CA LEU A 719 -17.97 17.28 20.08
C LEU A 719 -16.87 18.13 19.45
N LEU A 720 -16.06 17.60 18.52
CA LEU A 720 -15.06 18.41 17.81
C LEU A 720 -15.68 19.47 16.89
N ARG A 721 -16.86 19.24 16.31
CA ARG A 721 -17.66 20.26 15.60
C ARG A 721 -18.09 21.43 16.50
N LYS A 722 -18.06 21.28 17.83
CA LYS A 722 -18.49 22.28 18.82
C LYS A 722 -17.32 23.07 19.44
N VAL A 723 -16.08 22.75 19.09
CA VAL A 723 -14.89 23.53 19.48
C VAL A 723 -14.89 24.85 18.71
N ASN A 724 -15.24 25.95 19.39
CA ASN A 724 -15.34 27.28 18.80
C ASN A 724 -14.09 28.14 19.02
N ASP A 725 -13.42 27.95 20.15
CA ASP A 725 -12.14 28.58 20.50
C ASP A 725 -11.13 27.43 20.75
N TRP A 726 -10.84 27.11 22.01
CA TRP A 726 -10.12 25.89 22.38
C TRP A 726 -10.73 25.16 23.59
N ASN A 727 -10.47 23.86 23.66
CA ASN A 727 -10.97 22.96 24.69
C ASN A 727 -9.86 21.99 25.14
N LEU A 728 -9.75 21.77 26.44
CA LEU A 728 -8.93 20.70 27.02
C LEU A 728 -9.46 19.32 26.57
N GLY A 729 -8.57 18.42 26.19
CA GLY A 729 -8.91 17.05 25.78
C GLY A 729 -9.66 16.27 26.85
N VAL A 730 -9.36 16.50 28.13
CA VAL A 730 -10.11 15.93 29.26
C VAL A 730 -11.56 16.44 29.32
N SER A 731 -11.84 17.67 28.86
CA SER A 731 -13.21 18.21 28.83
C SER A 731 -14.03 17.61 27.70
N VAL A 732 -13.41 17.45 26.52
CA VAL A 732 -14.01 16.73 25.38
C VAL A 732 -14.30 15.28 25.79
N PHE A 733 -13.32 14.63 26.44
CA PHE A 733 -13.46 13.28 26.96
C PHE A 733 -14.57 13.13 28.02
N GLU A 734 -14.66 14.04 29.00
CA GLU A 734 -15.68 13.99 30.05
C GLU A 734 -17.10 13.98 29.47
N THR A 735 -17.35 14.77 28.41
CA THR A 735 -18.64 14.73 27.69
C THR A 735 -18.76 13.48 26.81
N LEU A 736 -17.73 13.14 26.02
CA LEU A 736 -17.74 11.96 25.14
C LEU A 736 -18.06 10.68 25.90
N LYS A 737 -17.41 10.47 27.05
CA LYS A 737 -17.65 9.31 27.91
C LYS A 737 -19.11 9.26 28.37
N THR A 738 -19.67 10.41 28.75
CA THR A 738 -21.06 10.50 29.21
C THR A 738 -22.07 10.19 28.10
N GLU A 739 -21.82 10.58 26.85
CA GLU A 739 -22.73 10.27 25.74
C GLU A 739 -22.56 8.83 25.22
N VAL A 740 -21.33 8.36 25.01
CA VAL A 740 -21.06 6.98 24.56
C VAL A 740 -21.59 5.96 25.57
N SER A 741 -21.40 6.16 26.89
CA SER A 741 -21.90 5.22 27.91
C SER A 741 -23.44 5.25 28.10
N LYS A 742 -24.16 6.23 27.52
CA LYS A 742 -25.62 6.18 27.37
C LYS A 742 -26.01 5.27 26.22
N ASP A 743 -25.49 5.59 25.02
CA ASP A 743 -25.86 4.94 23.76
C ASP A 743 -25.44 3.45 23.72
N VAL A 744 -24.25 3.11 24.21
CA VAL A 744 -23.68 1.75 24.17
C VAL A 744 -23.09 1.33 25.53
N PRO A 745 -22.96 0.02 25.82
CA PRO A 745 -22.37 -0.47 27.07
C PRO A 745 -20.83 -0.39 27.11
N GLN A 746 -20.22 0.57 26.40
CA GLN A 746 -18.79 0.90 26.50
C GLN A 746 -18.52 1.90 27.64
N THR A 747 -17.27 1.97 28.08
CA THR A 747 -16.80 2.99 29.03
C THR A 747 -15.49 3.59 28.52
N PRO A 748 -15.54 4.66 27.70
CA PRO A 748 -14.35 5.33 27.20
C PRO A 748 -13.37 5.72 28.30
N GLN A 749 -12.09 5.74 27.93
CA GLN A 749 -10.96 6.00 28.84
C GLN A 749 -10.06 7.13 28.31
N TYR A 750 -9.39 7.80 29.25
CA TYR A 750 -8.45 8.89 28.98
C TYR A 750 -7.30 8.83 29.99
N GLY A 751 -6.07 8.95 29.52
CA GLY A 751 -4.88 8.79 30.35
C GLY A 751 -3.61 9.41 29.76
N ALA A 752 -2.63 9.63 30.62
CA ALA A 752 -1.31 10.12 30.25
C ALA A 752 -0.41 8.96 29.78
N SER A 753 0.32 9.15 28.68
CA SER A 753 1.38 8.22 28.28
C SER A 753 2.74 8.76 28.74
N ARG A 754 3.20 8.26 29.90
CA ARG A 754 4.55 8.57 30.41
C ARG A 754 5.65 8.10 29.45
N PHE A 755 5.46 6.96 28.77
CA PHE A 755 6.39 6.46 27.76
C PHE A 755 6.49 7.37 26.52
N ALA A 756 5.42 8.06 26.15
CA ALA A 756 5.43 9.09 25.12
C ALA A 756 5.96 10.47 25.61
N GLY A 757 6.32 10.58 26.90
CA GLY A 757 6.88 11.79 27.50
C GLY A 757 5.85 12.79 28.02
N HIS A 758 4.69 12.36 28.52
CA HIS A 758 3.73 13.25 29.18
C HIS A 758 4.32 13.90 30.43
N GLU A 759 4.22 15.22 30.53
CA GLU A 759 4.60 16.01 31.71
C GLU A 759 3.36 16.42 32.52
N GLY A 760 3.38 16.24 33.84
CA GLY A 760 2.22 16.54 34.68
C GLY A 760 1.80 18.03 34.66
N ASN A 761 0.52 18.29 34.92
CA ASN A 761 -0.14 19.61 34.86
C ASN A 761 -0.15 20.25 33.45
N THR A 762 -0.33 19.44 32.41
CA THR A 762 -0.81 19.89 31.10
C THR A 762 -1.80 18.88 30.50
N ASP A 763 -2.44 19.25 29.40
CA ASP A 763 -3.38 18.41 28.65
C ASP A 763 -3.31 18.78 27.15
N TYR A 764 -3.93 17.96 26.32
CA TYR A 764 -4.03 18.25 24.89
C TYR A 764 -5.06 19.35 24.62
N LEU A 765 -4.78 20.22 23.66
CA LEU A 765 -5.62 21.35 23.29
C LEU A 765 -6.24 21.09 21.91
N PHE A 766 -7.54 20.82 21.89
CA PHE A 766 -8.33 20.95 20.68
C PHE A 766 -8.62 22.43 20.44
N GLU A 767 -8.23 22.97 19.29
CA GLU A 767 -8.43 24.38 18.95
C GLU A 767 -8.90 24.55 17.51
N ARG A 768 -9.86 25.46 17.31
CA ARG A 768 -10.40 25.81 15.99
C ARG A 768 -9.36 26.56 15.17
N ARG A 769 -9.16 26.15 13.92
CA ARG A 769 -8.19 26.77 13.01
C ARG A 769 -8.71 26.85 11.58
N GLU A 770 -8.74 28.06 11.06
CA GLU A 770 -9.11 28.33 9.67
C GLU A 770 -7.84 28.51 8.84
N VAL A 771 -7.62 27.57 7.91
CA VAL A 771 -6.52 27.58 6.95
C VAL A 771 -7.02 27.99 5.57
N GLU A 772 -6.12 28.49 4.72
CA GLU A 772 -6.47 28.72 3.32
C GLU A 772 -6.90 27.42 2.64
N LYS A 773 -8.06 27.45 1.97
CA LYS A 773 -8.50 26.36 1.11
C LYS A 773 -7.50 26.24 -0.04
N THR A 774 -6.86 25.09 -0.16
CA THR A 774 -6.11 24.71 -1.35
C THR A 774 -7.02 24.87 -2.57
N LYS A 775 -6.59 25.63 -3.58
CA LYS A 775 -7.30 25.66 -4.86
C LYS A 775 -7.33 24.23 -5.44
N PRO A 776 -8.47 23.79 -6.00
CA PRO A 776 -8.55 22.53 -6.72
C PRO A 776 -7.74 22.57 -8.02
#